data_AF-A0A834HDG2-F1
#
_entry.id   AF-A0A834HDG2-F1
#
_cell.length_a   1.000
_cell.length_b   1.000
_cell.length_c   1.000
_cell.angle_alpha   90.00
_cell.angle_beta   90.00
_cell.angle_gamma   90.00
#
_symmetry.space_group_name_H-M   'P 1'
#
loop_
_entity.id
_entity.type
_entity.pdbx_description
1 polymer ?
#
loop_
_entity_poly.entity_id
_entity_poly.type
_entity_poly.pdbx_seq_one_letter_code
_entity_poly.pdbx_strand_id
1 'polypeptide(L)'
;MAENRNGSNGKASGGASVYSINLSTFGKRLKMLYSHWKEHNDDLWGASEVLAIATPPPSEDLRYLKSSALNVWLVGYEFPDTIMVFMKKQIHFLCSQKKASLLEVVKKSAKEVMGAEVVVHVKTKSDDGTALMETIFKAVRAQSKSDGHDTPVVGYIAREVPEGNLLETWAEKLKNSDFQLSDITNGFSDLFAVKDIDEITNVKKAAYLTSSVMKHFVVPKLEKVIDEEKKISHSSLMDDTEKVILEPAKVKVKLKADNIDICYPPIFQSGGGFDLKPSASSNDENLYYDSTSVIICAIGSRYNSYCSNVARTFLIDANAVQSKAYEVLLKAHDAAICALKPGNKAAAAYQAAVSVVEKDAPEFVTNLTKLAGTGIGLEFRESGLSLNAKNDRVLKPGMVFNVSLGFQNLQAETKNPKTQNFSVLLSDTVIVNGNSPEVVTSISSKAVKDVAYSFNEDDEEEEEKPKVRSAANGSKASLPSKATLRSVNQEISKEEQRRQHQAELARQKNEETARRLAGGGSGSMDNRSGVRSSGELIAYKSVNDLPPPRDLAIQIDQKREAILLPIYGSMVPFHVAMIKSVSSQQDTHRSCYIRIIFNVPGTAFNPHDANSLKFQSSIYVKEVSFRSKDPRHISEVVQLIKTLRRQVTSRESEKAERATLVSQEKLQVAGAKFKPIRLSDLWIRPVFGGRGRKLAGTLEAHANGFRYSTSRPDERVDVMFANIKHAFFQPAEREMITLLHFHLHNHIMVGNKKTKDVQFYVEVMDVVQTLGGGKRSAYDPDEVEEEQRERDRKNKINMDFQNFVNRVNDLWGQTQFKSLDLEFDQPFRDLGFHGVPHKASAFIVPTSSCLVELIETPFVVITLNEIEIVNLERVGLGQKNFDMTIVFKDFKRDVFRIDSIPSTSLDGIKEWLDTTDLKYYESRLNLNWRPILKTITDDPEKFIEDGGWEFLNMEASDSDSDNSQESDHGYEPSDAQSDSGSEEEDNDSASLVESEDEDEEESEEVSEEDEGKTWEELEREASKADREKGDESDSENERKRRQIKTFGKARVPDKRIPSGSLPKRPKFR
;
A
#
# COMPACT_ATOMS: atom_id res chain seq x y z
N MET A 1 -25.14 29.19 24.45
CA MET A 1 -25.19 28.16 25.50
C MET A 1 -23.89 27.38 25.36
N ALA A 2 -22.85 27.66 26.15
CA ALA A 2 -22.62 27.11 27.50
C ALA A 2 -22.74 25.56 27.47
N GLU A 3 -21.81 24.73 27.88
CA GLU A 3 -20.59 24.85 28.69
C GLU A 3 -19.88 23.48 28.68
N ASN A 4 -18.70 23.40 29.30
CA ASN A 4 -17.90 22.21 29.69
C ASN A 4 -16.85 21.68 28.70
N ARG A 5 -15.60 22.11 28.92
CA ARG A 5 -14.49 21.18 29.22
C ARG A 5 -13.33 21.93 29.89
N ASN A 6 -13.37 21.95 31.22
CA ASN A 6 -12.20 22.13 32.06
C ASN A 6 -11.57 20.75 32.33
N GLY A 7 -10.26 20.74 32.62
CA GLY A 7 -9.35 19.58 32.52
C GLY A 7 -9.76 18.25 33.14
N SER A 8 -9.34 17.16 32.49
CA SER A 8 -9.11 15.86 33.12
C SER A 8 -7.60 15.62 33.27
N ASN A 9 -7.18 15.46 34.53
CA ASN A 9 -5.87 15.00 34.96
C ASN A 9 -5.73 13.52 34.57
N GLY A 10 -5.17 13.22 33.41
CA GLY A 10 -4.64 11.91 33.06
C GLY A 10 -3.13 11.89 33.28
N LYS A 11 -2.64 11.06 34.20
CA LYS A 11 -1.20 10.82 34.40
C LYS A 11 -0.59 10.30 33.09
N ALA A 12 0.02 11.19 32.32
CA ALA A 12 0.99 10.81 31.30
C ALA A 12 2.25 10.31 32.01
N SER A 13 2.69 9.10 31.64
CA SER A 13 4.00 8.58 31.99
C SER A 13 5.08 9.58 31.53
N GLY A 14 5.90 10.03 32.48
CA GLY A 14 6.87 11.08 32.28
C GLY A 14 8.00 10.68 31.34
N GLY A 15 7.97 11.22 30.12
CA GLY A 15 9.16 11.55 29.36
C GLY A 15 9.34 13.07 29.40
N ALA A 16 10.09 13.59 30.36
CA ALA A 16 10.45 15.01 30.37
C ALA A 16 11.34 15.29 29.15
N SER A 17 10.76 15.87 28.09
CA SER A 17 11.53 16.48 27.01
C SER A 17 12.40 17.59 27.61
N VAL A 18 13.70 17.35 27.73
CA VAL A 18 14.67 18.35 28.13
C VAL A 18 14.79 19.35 26.97
N TYR A 19 14.17 20.53 27.11
CA TYR A 19 14.37 21.66 26.19
C TYR A 19 15.88 21.92 26.06
N SER A 20 16.43 21.75 24.85
CA SER A 20 17.87 21.88 24.62
C SER A 20 18.14 22.76 23.40
N ILE A 21 18.85 23.87 23.62
CA ILE A 21 19.25 24.79 22.56
C ILE A 21 20.44 24.20 21.81
N ASN A 22 20.35 24.12 20.48
CA ASN A 22 21.48 23.71 19.65
C ASN A 22 22.52 24.85 19.58
N LEU A 23 23.59 24.72 20.38
CA LEU A 23 24.62 25.75 20.52
C LEU A 23 25.42 26.00 19.23
N SER A 24 25.56 25.02 18.33
CA SER A 24 26.28 25.20 17.07
C SER A 24 25.44 26.01 16.08
N THR A 25 24.15 25.69 15.95
CA THR A 25 23.19 26.46 15.15
C THR A 25 23.04 27.88 15.67
N PHE A 26 22.92 28.06 16.99
CA PHE A 26 22.90 29.37 17.64
C PHE A 26 24.15 30.19 17.28
N GLY A 27 25.35 29.62 17.45
CA GLY A 27 26.59 30.32 17.13
C GLY A 27 26.69 30.73 15.65
N LYS A 28 26.35 29.82 14.73
CA LYS A 28 26.33 30.08 13.29
C LYS A 28 25.37 31.23 12.94
N ARG A 29 24.13 31.17 13.46
CA ARG A 29 23.07 32.14 13.16
C ARG A 29 23.30 33.49 13.83
N LEU A 30 23.85 33.51 15.04
CA LEU A 30 24.28 34.74 15.71
C LEU A 30 25.38 35.45 14.89
N LYS A 31 26.37 34.69 14.40
CA LYS A 31 27.40 35.26 13.52
C LYS A 31 26.82 35.81 12.23
N MET A 32 25.88 35.11 11.61
CA MET A 32 25.16 35.60 10.43
C MET A 32 24.42 36.91 10.72
N LEU A 33 23.66 36.98 11.83
CA LEU A 33 22.94 38.19 12.23
C LEU A 33 23.88 39.40 12.36
N TYR A 34 24.96 39.26 13.12
CA TYR A 34 25.91 40.37 13.32
C TYR A 34 26.70 40.74 12.06
N SER A 35 27.05 39.77 11.22
CA SER A 35 27.75 40.03 9.95
C SER A 35 26.83 40.78 8.99
N HIS A 36 25.59 40.32 8.84
CA HIS A 36 24.58 40.95 8.00
C HIS A 36 24.17 42.33 8.52
N TRP A 37 24.05 42.50 9.85
CA TRP A 37 23.80 43.79 10.49
C TRP A 37 24.92 44.78 10.19
N LYS A 38 26.19 44.35 10.31
CA LYS A 38 27.35 45.21 10.02
C LYS A 38 27.47 45.57 8.54
N GLU A 39 27.23 44.61 7.63
CA GLU A 39 27.38 44.79 6.18
C GLU A 39 26.30 45.70 5.59
N HIS A 40 25.05 45.56 6.05
CA HIS A 40 23.89 46.28 5.50
C HIS A 40 23.27 47.27 6.50
N ASN A 41 24.06 47.84 7.41
CA ASN A 41 23.55 48.63 8.53
C ASN A 41 22.70 49.83 8.06
N ASP A 42 23.25 50.62 7.15
CA ASP A 42 22.61 51.86 6.68
C ASP A 42 21.42 51.55 5.77
N ASP A 43 21.51 50.50 4.96
CA ASP A 43 20.51 50.17 3.93
C ASP A 43 19.28 49.43 4.49
N LEU A 44 19.48 48.46 5.39
CA LEU A 44 18.44 47.52 5.82
C LEU A 44 18.14 47.55 7.33
N TRP A 45 19.11 47.99 8.14
CA TRP A 45 18.98 48.04 9.61
C TRP A 45 18.81 49.45 10.16
N GLY A 46 18.56 50.43 9.28
CA GLY A 46 18.20 51.79 9.66
C GLY A 46 19.28 52.50 10.48
N ALA A 47 20.55 52.23 10.19
CA ALA A 47 21.73 52.74 10.89
C ALA A 47 21.69 52.48 12.41
N SER A 48 21.07 51.37 12.83
CA SER A 48 20.90 51.06 14.24
C SER A 48 22.22 50.62 14.90
N GLU A 49 22.43 51.09 16.13
CA GLU A 49 23.53 50.68 17.01
C GLU A 49 23.13 49.54 17.95
N VAL A 50 21.81 49.37 18.15
CA VAL A 50 21.19 48.38 19.03
C VAL A 50 19.96 47.82 18.35
N LEU A 51 19.75 46.50 18.41
CA LEU A 51 18.51 45.86 17.96
C LEU A 51 17.69 45.42 19.16
N ALA A 52 16.50 45.97 19.34
CA ALA A 52 15.56 45.63 20.40
C ALA A 52 14.36 44.87 19.84
N ILE A 53 14.23 43.60 20.23
CA ILE A 53 13.20 42.66 19.78
C ILE A 53 12.36 42.25 20.96
N ALA A 54 11.08 42.56 20.93
CA ALA A 54 10.14 42.23 21.98
C ALA A 54 9.12 41.23 21.42
N THR A 55 9.01 40.05 22.05
CA THR A 55 8.05 39.01 21.65
C THR A 55 6.88 38.99 22.64
N PRO A 56 5.63 39.14 22.17
CA PRO A 56 4.46 39.23 23.04
C PRO A 56 4.15 37.91 23.75
N PRO A 57 3.22 37.91 24.73
CA PRO A 57 2.68 36.69 25.32
C PRO A 57 2.03 35.78 24.25
N PRO A 58 1.85 34.48 24.56
CA PRO A 58 1.16 33.57 23.66
C PRO A 58 -0.28 34.04 23.41
N SER A 59 -0.76 33.85 22.18
CA SER A 59 -2.16 34.08 21.81
C SER A 59 -2.82 32.77 21.41
N GLU A 60 -4.14 32.69 21.57
CA GLU A 60 -4.98 31.63 21.01
C GLU A 60 -5.08 31.74 19.47
N ASP A 61 -4.88 32.94 18.90
CA ASP A 61 -4.87 33.14 17.46
C ASP A 61 -3.52 32.71 16.87
N LEU A 62 -3.55 32.03 15.73
CA LEU A 62 -2.35 31.71 14.98
C LEU A 62 -1.79 32.97 14.31
N ARG A 63 -0.65 33.46 14.80
CA ARG A 63 -0.01 34.69 14.31
C ARG A 63 1.44 34.44 13.92
N TYR A 64 1.87 35.11 12.85
CA TYR A 64 3.26 35.11 12.41
C TYR A 64 3.92 36.44 12.77
N LEU A 65 4.76 36.42 13.80
CA LEU A 65 5.54 37.56 14.25
C LEU A 65 7.01 37.39 13.84
N LYS A 66 7.63 38.47 13.38
CA LYS A 66 9.05 38.54 13.05
C LYS A 66 9.91 38.34 14.28
N SER A 67 9.47 38.84 15.44
CA SER A 67 10.09 38.59 16.75
C SER A 67 10.11 37.10 17.11
N SER A 68 8.98 36.41 16.97
CA SER A 68 8.89 34.95 17.17
C SER A 68 9.73 34.17 16.16
N ALA A 69 9.73 34.58 14.88
CA ALA A 69 10.59 33.98 13.85
C ALA A 69 12.07 34.10 14.20
N LEU A 70 12.52 35.25 14.74
CA LEU A 70 13.89 35.41 15.22
C LEU A 70 14.21 34.46 16.37
N ASN A 71 13.30 34.28 17.34
CA ASN A 71 13.52 33.35 18.45
C ASN A 71 13.71 31.92 17.94
N VAL A 72 12.80 31.45 17.10
CA VAL A 72 12.87 30.09 16.53
C VAL A 72 14.10 29.93 15.65
N TRP A 73 14.42 30.93 14.83
CA TRP A 73 15.63 30.91 14.01
C TRP A 73 16.89 30.88 14.89
N LEU A 74 17.01 31.73 15.90
CA LEU A 74 18.25 31.86 16.64
C LEU A 74 18.47 30.72 17.64
N VAL A 75 17.43 30.33 18.38
CA VAL A 75 17.52 29.39 19.52
C VAL A 75 16.64 28.15 19.41
N GLY A 76 15.85 28.02 18.33
CA GLY A 76 15.03 26.84 18.04
C GLY A 76 13.66 26.79 18.72
N TYR A 77 13.34 27.77 19.56
CA TYR A 77 12.09 27.84 20.32
C TYR A 77 11.54 29.26 20.34
N GLU A 78 10.23 29.38 20.52
CA GLU A 78 9.61 30.67 20.79
C GLU A 78 9.79 31.05 22.27
N PHE A 79 10.18 32.30 22.52
CA PHE A 79 10.28 32.88 23.84
C PHE A 79 9.23 33.99 23.99
N PRO A 80 7.97 33.65 24.28
CA PRO A 80 6.92 34.66 24.45
C PRO A 80 7.24 35.56 25.64
N ASP A 81 6.59 36.71 25.80
CA ASP A 81 6.77 37.65 26.92
C ASP A 81 8.27 37.85 27.29
N THR A 82 9.08 38.17 26.28
CA THR A 82 10.56 38.27 26.39
C THR A 82 11.08 39.41 25.51
N ILE A 83 12.03 40.18 26.04
CA ILE A 83 12.73 41.23 25.30
C ILE A 83 14.19 40.82 25.11
N MET A 84 14.66 40.85 23.87
CA MET A 84 16.04 40.58 23.48
C MET A 84 16.66 41.87 22.92
N VAL A 85 17.78 42.30 23.49
CA VAL A 85 18.48 43.51 23.05
C VAL A 85 19.90 43.14 22.64
N PHE A 86 20.18 43.24 21.35
CA PHE A 86 21.49 42.95 20.76
C PHE A 86 22.30 44.24 20.63
N MET A 87 23.49 44.25 21.22
CA MET A 87 24.46 45.35 21.14
C MET A 87 25.79 44.81 20.62
N LYS A 88 26.75 45.69 20.32
CA LYS A 88 28.07 45.29 19.78
C LYS A 88 28.85 44.41 20.75
N LYS A 89 28.79 44.71 22.06
CA LYS A 89 29.55 44.00 23.11
C LYS A 89 28.69 43.18 24.06
N GLN A 90 27.37 43.41 24.10
CA GLN A 90 26.48 42.77 25.06
C GLN A 90 25.18 42.32 24.38
N ILE A 91 24.58 41.24 24.89
CA ILE A 91 23.24 40.78 24.51
C ILE A 91 22.43 40.68 25.79
N HIS A 92 21.35 41.45 25.89
CA HIS A 92 20.49 41.43 27.06
C HIS A 92 19.21 40.65 26.79
N PHE A 93 18.86 39.76 27.71
CA PHE A 93 17.57 39.07 27.73
C PHE A 93 16.78 39.52 28.95
N LEU A 94 15.55 40.00 28.78
CA LEU A 94 14.62 40.27 29.88
C LEU A 94 13.46 39.28 29.77
N CYS A 95 13.41 38.33 30.70
CA CYS A 95 12.46 37.22 30.68
C CYS A 95 12.16 36.66 32.08
N SER A 96 11.26 35.69 32.18
CA SER A 96 10.98 34.98 33.44
C SER A 96 12.12 34.06 33.87
N GLN A 97 12.14 33.66 35.15
CA GLN A 97 13.17 32.78 35.73
C GLN A 97 13.33 31.45 34.97
N LYS A 98 12.23 30.85 34.50
CA LYS A 98 12.28 29.58 33.76
C LYS A 98 13.02 29.74 32.42
N LYS A 99 12.73 30.82 31.68
CA LYS A 99 13.37 31.13 30.39
C LYS A 99 14.83 31.52 30.58
N ALA A 100 15.14 32.24 31.66
CA ALA A 100 16.50 32.60 32.01
C ALA A 100 17.40 31.36 32.16
N SER A 101 16.94 30.34 32.89
CA SER A 101 17.68 29.08 33.05
C SER A 101 17.97 28.36 31.73
N LEU A 102 17.07 28.46 30.74
CA LEU A 102 17.28 27.89 29.40
C LEU A 102 18.28 28.70 28.57
N LEU A 103 18.33 30.02 28.75
CA LEU A 103 19.23 30.93 28.01
C LEU A 103 20.65 31.00 28.62
N GLU A 104 20.86 30.52 29.84
CA GLU A 104 22.20 30.49 30.47
C GLU A 104 23.24 29.73 29.62
N VAL A 105 22.82 28.67 28.91
CA VAL A 105 23.71 27.85 28.08
C VAL A 105 24.29 28.61 26.88
N VAL A 106 23.62 29.68 26.41
CA VAL A 106 24.09 30.44 25.24
C VAL A 106 25.21 31.42 25.57
N LYS A 107 25.45 31.73 26.85
CA LYS A 107 26.48 32.69 27.30
C LYS A 107 27.87 32.36 26.77
N LYS A 108 28.28 31.09 26.89
CA LYS A 108 29.59 30.63 26.45
C LYS A 108 29.75 30.74 24.92
N SER A 109 28.74 30.26 24.19
CA SER A 109 28.76 30.26 22.71
C SER A 109 28.76 31.69 22.15
N ALA A 110 27.95 32.61 22.69
CA ALA A 110 27.93 34.01 22.26
C ALA A 110 29.29 34.71 22.48
N LYS A 111 29.95 34.44 23.62
CA LYS A 111 31.27 34.98 23.93
C LYS A 111 32.36 34.41 23.02
N GLU A 112 32.32 33.12 22.71
CA GLU A 112 33.30 32.46 21.82
C GLU A 112 33.16 32.92 20.36
N VAL A 113 31.94 33.10 19.87
CA VAL A 113 31.70 33.40 18.45
C VAL A 113 31.78 34.90 18.13
N MET A 114 31.20 35.75 18.97
CA MET A 114 31.07 37.19 18.70
C MET A 114 31.80 38.08 19.72
N GLY A 115 32.36 37.51 20.80
CA GLY A 115 32.93 38.29 21.89
C GLY A 115 31.90 39.06 22.71
N ALA A 116 30.61 38.77 22.52
CA ALA A 116 29.52 39.46 23.19
C ALA A 116 29.19 38.80 24.54
N GLU A 117 29.05 39.61 25.58
CA GLU A 117 28.62 39.17 26.90
C GLU A 117 27.09 39.07 26.98
N VAL A 118 26.58 37.90 27.31
CA VAL A 118 25.13 37.69 27.49
C VAL A 118 24.73 37.98 28.94
N VAL A 119 23.83 38.95 29.12
CA VAL A 119 23.30 39.39 30.42
C VAL A 119 21.82 39.06 30.49
N VAL A 120 21.42 38.22 31.45
CA VAL A 120 20.04 37.78 31.62
C VAL A 120 19.41 38.49 32.82
N HIS A 121 18.36 39.26 32.56
CA HIS A 121 17.55 39.99 33.54
C HIS A 121 16.29 39.19 33.85
N VAL A 122 16.16 38.75 35.09
CA VAL A 122 15.04 37.91 35.52
C VAL A 122 13.90 38.78 36.06
N LYS A 123 12.78 38.81 35.33
CA LYS A 123 11.54 39.43 35.80
C LYS A 123 10.80 38.50 36.77
N THR A 124 10.53 38.98 37.99
CA THR A 124 9.70 38.25 38.95
C THR A 124 8.20 38.46 38.66
N LYS A 125 7.33 37.64 39.26
CA LYS A 125 5.87 37.73 39.01
C LYS A 125 5.25 39.04 39.52
N SER A 126 5.80 39.63 40.58
CA SER A 126 5.32 40.87 41.21
C SER A 126 5.98 42.14 40.65
N ASP A 127 6.92 41.99 39.71
CA ASP A 127 7.69 43.08 39.12
C ASP A 127 7.16 43.39 37.71
N ASP A 128 7.01 44.68 37.41
CA ASP A 128 6.63 45.19 36.08
C ASP A 128 7.83 45.20 35.11
N GLY A 129 9.05 45.01 35.63
CA GLY A 129 10.29 44.99 34.87
C GLY A 129 10.88 46.39 34.63
N THR A 130 10.25 47.45 35.13
CA THR A 130 10.65 48.85 34.88
C THR A 130 12.11 49.12 35.25
N ALA A 131 12.55 48.68 36.44
CA ALA A 131 13.93 48.87 36.90
C ALA A 131 14.96 48.10 36.04
N LEU A 132 14.57 46.93 35.53
CA LEU A 132 15.40 46.11 34.65
C LEU A 132 15.54 46.76 33.27
N MET A 133 14.45 47.32 32.72
CA MET A 133 14.46 48.08 31.46
C MET A 133 15.38 49.31 31.56
N GLU A 134 15.33 50.06 32.66
CA GLU A 134 16.24 51.20 32.90
C GLU A 134 17.71 50.77 32.94
N THR A 135 17.99 49.57 33.46
CA THR A 135 19.36 49.03 33.46
C THR A 135 19.84 48.74 32.03
N ILE A 136 18.97 48.19 31.17
CA ILE A 136 19.27 47.98 29.75
C ILE A 136 19.49 49.33 29.04
N PHE A 137 18.64 50.33 29.28
CA PHE A 137 18.79 51.66 28.69
C PHE A 137 20.08 52.37 29.12
N LYS A 138 20.51 52.20 30.37
CA LYS A 138 21.82 52.69 30.83
C LYS A 138 22.97 52.02 30.06
N ALA A 139 22.88 50.72 29.79
CA ALA A 139 23.88 50.00 29.00
C ALA A 139 23.92 50.50 27.54
N VAL A 140 22.76 50.72 26.91
CA VAL A 140 22.63 51.33 25.57
C VAL A 140 23.36 52.68 25.51
N ARG A 141 23.04 53.59 26.44
CA ARG A 141 23.67 54.92 26.52
C ARG A 141 25.18 54.84 26.74
N ALA A 142 25.63 53.92 27.59
CA ALA A 142 27.05 53.74 27.87
C ALA A 142 27.82 53.28 26.62
N GLN A 143 27.26 52.34 25.84
CA GLN A 143 27.87 51.89 24.59
C GLN A 143 27.93 53.03 23.55
N SER A 144 26.81 53.72 23.31
CA SER A 144 26.73 54.84 22.35
C SER A 144 27.77 55.92 22.66
N LYS A 145 27.89 56.33 23.92
CA LYS A 145 28.91 57.31 24.36
C LYS A 145 30.33 56.81 24.14
N SER A 146 30.58 55.51 24.35
CA SER A 146 31.90 54.93 24.10
C SER A 146 32.28 54.87 22.62
N ASP A 147 31.27 54.83 21.74
CA ASP A 147 31.43 54.81 20.29
C ASP A 147 31.42 56.24 19.68
N GLY A 148 31.26 57.28 20.50
CA GLY A 148 31.32 58.69 20.08
C GLY A 148 30.01 59.27 19.56
N HIS A 149 28.87 58.60 19.80
CA HIS A 149 27.53 59.06 19.39
C HIS A 149 26.77 59.64 20.59
N ASP A 150 26.21 60.85 20.42
CA ASP A 150 25.44 61.55 21.47
C ASP A 150 24.03 60.95 21.68
N THR A 151 23.40 60.44 20.61
CA THR A 151 22.06 59.86 20.63
C THR A 151 22.07 58.45 20.04
N PRO A 152 21.78 57.39 20.81
CA PRO A 152 21.75 56.02 20.31
C PRO A 152 20.62 55.79 19.31
N VAL A 153 20.91 55.09 18.22
CA VAL A 153 19.89 54.59 17.28
C VAL A 153 19.47 53.17 17.65
N VAL A 154 18.22 52.98 18.07
CA VAL A 154 17.64 51.69 18.43
C VAL A 154 16.73 51.19 17.31
N GLY A 155 17.15 50.09 16.69
CA GLY A 155 16.36 49.33 15.75
C GLY A 155 15.27 48.52 16.46
N TYR A 156 14.03 48.61 15.99
CA TYR A 156 12.90 47.84 16.51
C TYR A 156 11.96 47.40 15.37
N ILE A 157 11.13 46.39 15.62
CA ILE A 157 10.16 45.93 14.62
C ILE A 157 8.93 46.85 14.69
N ALA A 158 8.86 47.83 13.79
CA ALA A 158 7.85 48.89 13.88
C ALA A 158 6.41 48.43 13.62
N ARG A 159 6.24 47.31 12.92
CA ARG A 159 4.93 46.77 12.51
C ARG A 159 4.28 45.87 13.55
N GLU A 160 4.99 45.46 14.59
CA GLU A 160 4.44 44.62 15.65
C GLU A 160 3.81 45.48 16.75
N VAL A 161 2.56 45.19 17.07
CA VAL A 161 1.84 45.89 18.13
C VAL A 161 2.32 45.33 19.48
N PRO A 162 2.75 46.19 20.43
CA PRO A 162 3.07 45.74 21.78
C PRO A 162 1.83 45.19 22.46
N GLU A 163 1.91 43.96 22.96
CA GLU A 163 0.81 43.30 23.66
C GLU A 163 1.31 42.74 24.99
N GLY A 164 0.52 42.96 26.05
CA GLY A 164 0.83 42.51 27.39
C GLY A 164 1.69 43.50 28.18
N ASN A 165 1.49 43.49 29.50
CA ASN A 165 2.03 44.51 30.41
C ASN A 165 3.53 44.79 30.21
N LEU A 166 4.36 43.76 30.03
CA LEU A 166 5.81 43.92 29.87
C LEU A 166 6.16 44.70 28.59
N LEU A 167 5.54 44.34 27.46
CA LEU A 167 5.84 44.93 26.16
C LEU A 167 5.22 46.33 26.01
N GLU A 168 4.03 46.53 26.56
CA GLU A 168 3.39 47.84 26.60
C GLU A 168 4.24 48.83 27.41
N THR A 169 4.70 48.44 28.60
CA THR A 169 5.63 49.25 29.41
C THR A 169 6.96 49.47 28.68
N TRP A 170 7.51 48.45 28.02
CA TRP A 170 8.75 48.59 27.23
C TRP A 170 8.58 49.60 26.09
N ALA A 171 7.50 49.49 25.32
CA ALA A 171 7.22 50.37 24.19
C ALA A 171 6.97 51.82 24.64
N GLU A 172 6.26 52.02 25.75
CA GLU A 172 6.07 53.34 26.36
C GLU A 172 7.41 53.95 26.79
N LYS A 173 8.23 53.19 27.51
CA LYS A 173 9.57 53.64 27.95
C LYS A 173 10.50 53.92 26.78
N LEU A 174 10.47 53.10 25.74
CA LEU A 174 11.29 53.27 24.54
C LEU A 174 10.88 54.54 23.78
N LYS A 175 9.57 54.82 23.65
CA LYS A 175 9.05 56.06 23.04
C LYS A 175 9.38 57.31 23.87
N ASN A 176 9.37 57.20 25.19
CA ASN A 176 9.67 58.31 26.10
C ASN A 176 11.18 58.49 26.34
N SER A 177 12.03 57.67 25.71
CA SER A 177 13.48 57.76 25.81
C SER A 177 14.06 58.82 24.87
N ASP A 178 15.34 59.14 25.07
CA ASP A 178 16.15 60.02 24.21
C ASP A 178 16.73 59.31 22.98
N PHE A 179 16.25 58.10 22.66
CA PHE A 179 16.76 57.28 21.56
C PHE A 179 16.09 57.60 20.23
N GLN A 180 16.87 57.52 19.15
CA GLN A 180 16.31 57.53 17.81
C GLN A 180 15.82 56.12 17.45
N LEU A 181 14.58 55.98 17.01
CA LEU A 181 13.99 54.68 16.69
C LEU A 181 13.96 54.45 15.18
N SER A 182 14.44 53.28 14.75
CA SER A 182 14.49 52.88 13.33
C SER A 182 13.80 51.53 13.10
N ASP A 183 13.07 51.39 11.98
CA ASP A 183 12.46 50.11 11.61
C ASP A 183 13.51 49.14 11.02
N ILE A 184 13.63 47.95 11.59
CA ILE A 184 14.56 46.89 11.16
C ILE A 184 13.87 45.68 10.53
N THR A 185 12.57 45.78 10.24
CA THR A 185 11.78 44.69 9.64
C THR A 185 12.37 44.19 8.31
N ASN A 186 12.94 45.09 7.51
CA ASN A 186 13.57 44.75 6.23
C ASN A 186 14.89 44.00 6.41
N GLY A 187 15.68 44.34 7.43
CA GLY A 187 16.90 43.62 7.82
C GLY A 187 16.64 42.15 8.10
N PHE A 188 15.64 41.84 8.93
CA PHE A 188 15.24 40.44 9.18
C PHE A 188 14.65 39.77 7.93
N SER A 189 13.96 40.52 7.08
CA SER A 189 13.40 39.99 5.83
C SER A 189 14.45 39.68 4.76
N ASP A 190 15.68 40.24 4.83
CA ASP A 190 16.83 39.77 4.05
C ASP A 190 17.52 38.60 4.73
N LEU A 191 17.70 38.69 6.05
CA LEU A 191 18.38 37.65 6.83
C LEU A 191 17.71 36.28 6.71
N PHE A 192 16.37 36.23 6.74
CA PHE A 192 15.60 34.98 6.62
C PHE A 192 15.32 34.56 5.17
N ALA A 193 15.70 35.37 4.19
CA ALA A 193 15.33 35.16 2.79
C ALA A 193 15.90 33.86 2.22
N VAL A 194 17.17 33.57 2.53
CA VAL A 194 17.92 32.41 2.03
C VAL A 194 17.98 31.36 3.13
N LYS A 195 17.39 30.19 2.84
CA LYS A 195 17.28 29.08 3.78
C LYS A 195 18.50 28.18 3.64
N ASP A 196 19.04 27.71 4.77
CA ASP A 196 20.07 26.69 4.78
C ASP A 196 19.50 25.28 4.53
N ILE A 197 20.39 24.27 4.46
CA ILE A 197 20.02 22.89 4.09
C ILE A 197 19.03 22.28 5.09
N ASP A 198 19.19 22.58 6.39
CA ASP A 198 18.30 22.05 7.43
C ASP A 198 16.93 22.72 7.35
N GLU A 199 16.91 24.03 7.10
CA GLU A 199 15.68 24.81 6.87
C GLU A 199 14.92 24.32 5.64
N ILE A 200 15.62 24.12 4.52
CA ILE A 200 15.07 23.55 3.28
C ILE A 200 14.49 22.16 3.55
N THR A 201 15.18 21.32 4.32
CA THR A 201 14.69 19.98 4.67
C THR A 201 13.40 20.05 5.48
N ASN A 202 13.28 21.00 6.42
CA ASN A 202 12.04 21.20 7.18
C ASN A 202 10.90 21.68 6.27
N VAL A 203 11.17 22.62 5.35
CA VAL A 203 10.18 23.05 4.33
C VAL A 203 9.74 21.87 3.46
N LYS A 204 10.66 21.02 3.00
CA LYS A 204 10.33 19.82 2.19
C LYS A 204 9.42 18.85 2.95
N LYS A 205 9.69 18.63 4.25
CA LYS A 205 8.85 17.78 5.10
C LYS A 205 7.45 18.36 5.29
N ALA A 206 7.35 19.68 5.53
CA ALA A 206 6.08 20.38 5.60
C ALA A 206 5.31 20.26 4.26
N ALA A 207 5.97 20.56 3.14
CA ALA A 207 5.35 20.49 1.81
C ALA A 207 4.90 19.07 1.43
N TYR A 208 5.68 18.05 1.81
CA TYR A 208 5.31 16.66 1.63
C TYR A 208 4.03 16.32 2.40
N LEU A 209 3.96 16.69 3.69
CA LEU A 209 2.75 16.51 4.49
C LEU A 209 1.55 17.25 3.88
N THR A 210 1.70 18.52 3.54
CA THR A 210 0.65 19.35 2.92
C THR A 210 0.10 18.73 1.64
N SER A 211 0.98 18.30 0.74
CA SER A 211 0.57 17.69 -0.53
C SER A 211 0.00 16.28 -0.34
N SER A 212 0.48 15.50 0.63
CA SER A 212 -0.11 14.21 1.01
C SER A 212 -1.52 14.37 1.60
N VAL A 213 -1.76 15.37 2.45
CA VAL A 213 -3.10 15.66 2.98
C VAL A 213 -4.05 16.07 1.87
N MET A 214 -3.62 16.96 0.96
CA MET A 214 -4.43 17.33 -0.21
C MET A 214 -4.81 16.09 -1.05
N LYS A 215 -3.83 15.24 -1.39
CA LYS A 215 -4.03 14.08 -2.28
C LYS A 215 -4.76 12.92 -1.64
N HIS A 216 -4.42 12.55 -0.42
CA HIS A 216 -4.86 11.29 0.19
C HIS A 216 -6.04 11.46 1.16
N PHE A 217 -6.36 12.70 1.53
CA PHE A 217 -7.49 12.99 2.40
C PHE A 217 -8.48 13.93 1.74
N VAL A 218 -8.08 15.14 1.35
CA VAL A 218 -9.02 16.16 0.88
C VAL A 218 -9.67 15.80 -0.44
N VAL A 219 -8.89 15.40 -1.46
CA VAL A 219 -9.44 14.98 -2.76
C VAL A 219 -10.44 13.83 -2.59
N PRO A 220 -10.07 12.68 -1.97
CA PRO A 220 -11.02 11.59 -1.72
C PRO A 220 -12.23 11.98 -0.88
N LYS A 221 -12.07 12.91 0.07
CA LYS A 221 -13.16 13.39 0.91
C LYS A 221 -14.13 14.27 0.11
N LEU A 222 -13.63 15.13 -0.78
CA LEU A 222 -14.45 15.94 -1.66
C LEU A 222 -15.19 15.06 -2.67
N GLU A 223 -14.49 14.15 -3.35
CA GLU A 223 -15.09 13.15 -4.25
C GLU A 223 -16.23 12.41 -3.57
N LYS A 224 -15.96 11.82 -2.39
CA LYS A 224 -16.98 11.13 -1.60
C LYS A 224 -18.18 12.01 -1.21
N VAL A 225 -17.95 13.28 -0.87
CA VAL A 225 -19.03 14.20 -0.48
C VAL A 225 -19.91 14.54 -1.68
N ILE A 226 -19.29 14.71 -2.85
CA ILE A 226 -19.95 15.03 -4.11
C ILE A 226 -20.73 13.81 -4.59
N ASP A 227 -20.10 12.62 -4.63
CA ASP A 227 -20.71 11.36 -5.08
C ASP A 227 -21.88 10.90 -4.20
N GLU A 228 -21.76 11.05 -2.87
CA GLU A 228 -22.83 10.67 -1.92
C GLU A 228 -23.87 11.80 -1.70
N GLU A 229 -23.79 12.90 -2.47
CA GLU A 229 -24.63 14.11 -2.34
C GLU A 229 -24.77 14.60 -0.89
N LYS A 230 -23.68 14.50 -0.12
CA LYS A 230 -23.69 14.86 1.30
C LYS A 230 -23.66 16.37 1.49
N LYS A 231 -24.48 16.83 2.43
CA LYS A 231 -24.43 18.21 2.93
C LYS A 231 -23.39 18.29 4.04
N ILE A 232 -22.26 18.90 3.74
CA ILE A 232 -21.19 19.19 4.70
C ILE A 232 -20.81 20.66 4.59
N SER A 233 -20.58 21.34 5.72
CA SER A 233 -20.14 22.74 5.72
C SER A 233 -18.64 22.86 5.38
N HIS A 234 -18.23 24.02 4.87
CA HIS A 234 -16.81 24.32 4.68
C HIS A 234 -16.03 24.25 6.00
N SER A 235 -16.63 24.72 7.11
CA SER A 235 -16.05 24.62 8.46
C SER A 235 -15.85 23.17 8.93
N SER A 236 -16.77 22.26 8.63
CA SER A 236 -16.60 20.84 8.97
C SER A 236 -15.48 20.18 8.17
N LEU A 237 -15.31 20.53 6.88
CA LEU A 237 -14.19 20.06 6.07
C LEU A 237 -12.84 20.61 6.56
N MET A 238 -12.83 21.87 7.02
CA MET A 238 -11.68 22.50 7.66
C MET A 238 -11.26 21.72 8.90
N ASP A 239 -12.18 21.49 9.85
CA ASP A 239 -11.89 20.79 11.12
C ASP A 239 -11.38 19.36 10.88
N ASP A 240 -11.99 18.65 9.93
CA ASP A 240 -11.58 17.29 9.55
C ASP A 240 -10.18 17.29 8.94
N THR A 241 -9.87 18.27 8.08
CA THR A 241 -8.54 18.40 7.45
C THR A 241 -7.47 18.79 8.46
N GLU A 242 -7.79 19.69 9.39
CA GLU A 242 -6.88 20.10 10.47
C GLU A 242 -6.46 18.91 11.34
N LYS A 243 -7.42 18.07 11.77
CA LYS A 243 -7.12 16.85 12.53
C LYS A 243 -6.18 15.91 11.78
N VAL A 244 -6.31 15.82 10.46
CA VAL A 244 -5.47 14.95 9.63
C VAL A 244 -4.05 15.51 9.47
N ILE A 245 -3.90 16.84 9.39
CA ILE A 245 -2.58 17.47 9.38
C ILE A 245 -1.84 17.18 10.69
N LEU A 246 -2.51 17.34 11.83
CA LEU A 246 -1.93 17.11 13.16
C LEU A 246 -1.63 15.62 13.43
N GLU A 247 -2.30 14.70 12.72
CA GLU A 247 -2.09 13.25 12.82
C GLU A 247 -1.59 12.65 11.48
N PRO A 248 -0.32 12.86 11.11
CA PRO A 248 0.23 12.47 9.80
C PRO A 248 0.14 10.95 9.51
N ALA A 249 -0.02 10.12 10.55
CA ALA A 249 -0.24 8.68 10.42
C ALA A 249 -1.53 8.35 9.64
N LYS A 250 -2.58 9.20 9.74
CA LYS A 250 -3.85 9.02 9.01
C LYS A 250 -3.67 9.05 7.49
N VAL A 251 -2.65 9.75 7.00
CA VAL A 251 -2.29 9.83 5.57
C VAL A 251 -1.01 9.06 5.23
N LYS A 252 -0.63 8.08 6.08
CA LYS A 252 0.56 7.22 5.89
C LYS A 252 1.89 7.99 5.81
N VAL A 253 1.95 9.20 6.38
CA VAL A 253 3.17 10.02 6.43
C VAL A 253 3.94 9.76 7.72
N LYS A 254 5.20 9.32 7.62
CA LYS A 254 6.07 9.03 8.77
C LYS A 254 6.83 10.27 9.23
N LEU A 255 6.12 11.22 9.83
CA LEU A 255 6.72 12.40 10.48
C LEU A 255 6.35 12.43 11.97
N LYS A 256 7.19 13.07 12.79
CA LYS A 256 6.92 13.24 14.23
C LYS A 256 5.79 14.24 14.43
N ALA A 257 4.70 13.81 15.05
CA ALA A 257 3.53 14.65 15.32
C ALA A 257 3.88 15.90 16.17
N ASP A 258 4.76 15.76 17.17
CA ASP A 258 5.20 16.87 18.04
C ASP A 258 5.86 18.05 17.28
N ASN A 259 6.33 17.80 16.06
CA ASN A 259 6.98 18.81 15.23
C ASN A 259 6.03 19.41 14.18
N ILE A 260 4.76 18.99 14.15
CA ILE A 260 3.78 19.35 13.13
C ILE A 260 2.76 20.31 13.72
N ASP A 261 2.38 21.29 12.91
CA ASP A 261 1.29 22.22 13.19
C ASP A 261 0.63 22.65 11.87
N ILE A 262 -0.52 23.31 11.94
CA ILE A 262 -1.13 23.97 10.78
C ILE A 262 -0.45 25.31 10.51
N CYS A 263 -0.46 25.78 9.26
CA CYS A 263 -0.04 27.15 8.95
C CYS A 263 -1.17 28.17 9.17
N TYR A 264 -2.39 27.73 8.92
CA TYR A 264 -3.63 28.47 9.07
C TYR A 264 -4.77 27.43 8.97
N PRO A 265 -5.97 27.71 9.49
CA PRO A 265 -7.10 26.81 9.37
C PRO A 265 -7.40 26.49 7.88
N PRO A 266 -7.47 25.21 7.46
CA PRO A 266 -7.67 24.86 6.06
C PRO A 266 -8.86 25.57 5.43
N ILE A 267 -8.67 26.13 4.24
CA ILE A 267 -9.68 26.98 3.59
C ILE A 267 -10.42 26.18 2.54
N PHE A 268 -11.75 26.15 2.65
CA PHE A 268 -12.68 25.60 1.67
C PHE A 268 -13.67 26.68 1.26
N GLN A 269 -13.85 26.89 -0.05
CA GLN A 269 -14.77 27.88 -0.60
C GLN A 269 -15.49 27.33 -1.82
N SER A 270 -16.81 27.55 -1.88
CA SER A 270 -17.66 27.21 -3.02
C SER A 270 -18.93 28.07 -3.02
N GLY A 271 -19.77 27.96 -4.06
CA GLY A 271 -21.12 28.54 -4.05
C GLY A 271 -21.19 30.07 -4.19
N GLY A 272 -20.21 30.67 -4.87
CA GLY A 272 -20.23 32.09 -5.26
C GLY A 272 -19.58 33.07 -4.27
N GLY A 273 -19.30 32.61 -3.05
CA GLY A 273 -18.59 33.36 -2.03
C GLY A 273 -17.10 32.98 -1.98
N PHE A 274 -16.27 33.71 -2.72
CA PHE A 274 -14.82 33.46 -2.77
C PHE A 274 -14.02 34.64 -2.22
N ASP A 275 -13.00 34.35 -1.42
CA ASP A 275 -11.98 35.31 -0.98
C ASP A 275 -10.59 34.71 -1.15
N LEU A 276 -9.82 35.24 -2.12
CA LEU A 276 -8.45 34.77 -2.38
C LEU A 276 -7.41 35.48 -1.51
N LYS A 277 -7.84 36.27 -0.51
CA LYS A 277 -6.91 36.86 0.46
C LYS A 277 -6.37 35.75 1.37
N PRO A 278 -5.12 35.85 1.82
CA PRO A 278 -4.56 34.93 2.82
C PRO A 278 -5.29 34.95 4.17
N SER A 279 -6.13 35.95 4.44
CA SER A 279 -6.96 36.09 5.64
C SER A 279 -8.33 35.43 5.52
N ALA A 280 -8.61 34.75 4.41
CA ALA A 280 -9.89 34.08 4.22
C ALA A 280 -10.03 32.90 5.19
N SER A 281 -11.27 32.60 5.56
CA SER A 281 -11.63 31.49 6.43
C SER A 281 -12.75 30.68 5.80
N SER A 282 -12.81 29.38 6.11
CA SER A 282 -13.95 28.53 5.80
C SER A 282 -15.18 29.03 6.56
N ASN A 283 -16.32 29.15 5.89
CA ASN A 283 -17.58 29.58 6.50
C ASN A 283 -18.48 28.37 6.86
N ASP A 284 -19.65 28.62 7.43
CA ASP A 284 -20.60 27.56 7.79
C ASP A 284 -21.59 27.20 6.66
N GLU A 285 -21.41 27.75 5.46
CA GLU A 285 -22.20 27.35 4.30
C GLU A 285 -21.83 25.93 3.87
N ASN A 286 -22.81 25.22 3.33
CA ASN A 286 -22.59 23.89 2.77
C ASN A 286 -21.75 23.96 1.50
N LEU A 287 -20.90 22.96 1.30
CA LEU A 287 -20.20 22.74 0.05
C LEU A 287 -21.20 22.69 -1.10
N TYR A 288 -20.92 23.48 -2.12
CA TYR A 288 -21.76 23.67 -3.29
C TYR A 288 -21.07 23.08 -4.52
N TYR A 289 -21.71 22.10 -5.11
CA TYR A 289 -21.14 21.27 -6.18
C TYR A 289 -22.16 20.94 -7.28
N ASP A 290 -23.25 21.70 -7.44
CA ASP A 290 -24.13 21.54 -8.60
C ASP A 290 -23.38 21.90 -9.90
N SER A 291 -23.96 21.62 -11.07
CA SER A 291 -23.34 21.93 -12.36
C SER A 291 -22.87 23.38 -12.46
N THR A 292 -21.73 23.61 -13.12
CA THR A 292 -21.01 24.89 -13.23
C THR A 292 -20.41 25.40 -11.91
N SER A 293 -20.08 24.51 -10.97
CA SER A 293 -19.49 24.88 -9.68
C SER A 293 -17.96 24.90 -9.68
N VAL A 294 -17.41 25.69 -8.76
CA VAL A 294 -15.98 25.77 -8.51
C VAL A 294 -15.73 25.64 -7.01
N ILE A 295 -14.79 24.78 -6.64
CA ILE A 295 -14.40 24.54 -5.25
C ILE A 295 -12.93 24.90 -5.09
N ILE A 296 -12.61 25.85 -4.21
CA ILE A 296 -11.22 26.19 -3.87
C ILE A 296 -10.88 25.53 -2.54
N CYS A 297 -9.77 24.80 -2.52
CA CYS A 297 -9.16 24.28 -1.30
C CYS A 297 -7.73 24.81 -1.15
N ALA A 298 -7.40 25.39 0.01
CA ALA A 298 -6.04 25.79 0.35
C ALA A 298 -5.62 25.23 1.71
N ILE A 299 -4.49 24.53 1.73
CA ILE A 299 -3.97 23.83 2.91
C ILE A 299 -2.50 24.19 3.11
N GLY A 300 -2.12 24.48 4.35
CA GLY A 300 -0.73 24.69 4.72
C GLY A 300 -0.39 23.95 6.01
N SER A 301 0.71 23.20 6.00
CA SER A 301 1.25 22.52 7.18
C SER A 301 2.63 23.06 7.50
N ARG A 302 2.98 22.95 8.77
CA ARG A 302 4.20 23.48 9.37
C ARG A 302 4.98 22.33 9.98
N TYR A 303 6.27 22.23 9.69
CA TYR A 303 7.16 21.22 10.30
C TYR A 303 8.37 21.90 10.92
N ASN A 304 8.63 21.66 12.22
CA ASN A 304 9.67 22.37 12.98
C ASN A 304 9.60 23.89 12.78
N SER A 305 8.38 24.43 12.79
CA SER A 305 8.08 25.84 12.55
C SER A 305 8.26 26.37 11.12
N TYR A 306 8.69 25.57 10.15
CA TYR A 306 8.76 25.98 8.73
C TYR A 306 7.46 25.66 7.99
N CYS A 307 6.92 26.67 7.33
CA CYS A 307 5.64 26.64 6.64
C CYS A 307 5.75 26.11 5.21
N SER A 308 4.65 25.54 4.73
CA SER A 308 4.41 25.19 3.34
C SER A 308 2.95 25.45 2.99
N ASN A 309 2.66 25.55 1.69
CA ASN A 309 1.34 25.87 1.18
C ASN A 309 1.03 25.14 -0.13
N VAL A 310 -0.21 24.68 -0.27
CA VAL A 310 -0.78 24.23 -1.55
C VAL A 310 -2.22 24.73 -1.66
N ALA A 311 -2.60 25.18 -2.86
CA ALA A 311 -3.99 25.47 -3.16
C ALA A 311 -4.37 24.86 -4.51
N ARG A 312 -5.55 24.26 -4.57
CA ARG A 312 -6.14 23.65 -5.75
C ARG A 312 -7.56 24.16 -5.94
N THR A 313 -7.94 24.24 -7.20
CA THR A 313 -9.32 24.52 -7.59
C THR A 313 -9.85 23.30 -8.32
N PHE A 314 -11.00 22.82 -7.88
CA PHE A 314 -11.75 21.73 -8.49
C PHE A 314 -12.94 22.31 -9.25
N LEU A 315 -13.18 21.77 -10.44
CA LEU A 315 -14.15 22.25 -11.43
C LEU A 315 -15.24 21.19 -11.54
N ILE A 316 -16.51 21.54 -11.33
CA ILE A 316 -17.64 20.61 -11.38
C ILE A 316 -18.58 21.05 -12.52
N ASP A 317 -18.72 20.25 -13.57
CA ASP A 317 -19.37 20.60 -14.84
C ASP A 317 -19.00 22.01 -15.31
N ALA A 318 -17.70 22.29 -15.33
CA ALA A 318 -17.24 23.64 -15.64
C ALA A 318 -17.63 24.04 -17.07
N ASN A 319 -18.20 25.24 -17.20
CA ASN A 319 -18.48 25.82 -18.50
C ASN A 319 -17.19 26.28 -19.21
N ALA A 320 -17.32 26.66 -20.48
CA ALA A 320 -16.18 27.10 -21.29
C ALA A 320 -15.39 28.26 -20.67
N VAL A 321 -16.05 29.17 -19.93
CA VAL A 321 -15.38 30.32 -19.28
C VAL A 321 -14.56 29.85 -18.07
N GLN A 322 -15.12 28.96 -17.25
CA GLN A 322 -14.45 28.38 -16.07
C GLN A 322 -13.25 27.52 -16.49
N SER A 323 -13.42 26.65 -17.47
CA SER A 323 -12.34 25.81 -18.02
C SER A 323 -11.23 26.65 -18.65
N LYS A 324 -11.58 27.67 -19.45
CA LYS A 324 -10.60 28.63 -20.02
C LYS A 324 -9.85 29.38 -18.92
N ALA A 325 -10.56 29.86 -17.89
CA ALA A 325 -9.94 30.60 -16.79
C ALA A 325 -8.94 29.73 -16.03
N TYR A 326 -9.26 28.46 -15.76
CA TYR A 326 -8.34 27.53 -15.10
C TYR A 326 -7.11 27.22 -15.97
N GLU A 327 -7.29 26.92 -17.26
CA GLU A 327 -6.18 26.63 -18.18
C GLU A 327 -5.20 27.80 -18.31
N VAL A 328 -5.72 29.02 -18.43
CA VAL A 328 -4.89 30.23 -18.49
C VAL A 328 -4.19 30.45 -17.15
N LEU A 329 -4.88 30.23 -16.03
CA LEU A 329 -4.28 30.35 -14.70
C LEU A 329 -3.14 29.34 -14.52
N LEU A 330 -3.31 28.10 -14.95
CA LEU A 330 -2.30 27.05 -14.90
C LEU A 330 -1.05 27.46 -15.68
N LYS A 331 -1.21 27.93 -16.93
CA LYS A 331 -0.10 28.43 -17.75
C LYS A 331 0.60 29.64 -17.10
N ALA A 332 -0.17 30.58 -16.55
CA ALA A 332 0.38 31.77 -15.91
C ALA A 332 1.15 31.43 -14.62
N HIS A 333 0.62 30.49 -13.83
CA HIS A 333 1.25 29.97 -12.64
C HIS A 333 2.57 29.25 -12.97
N ASP A 334 2.58 28.38 -13.99
CA ASP A 334 3.79 27.68 -14.42
C ASP A 334 4.85 28.63 -15.00
N ALA A 335 4.42 29.68 -15.71
CA ALA A 335 5.31 30.75 -16.17
C ALA A 335 5.94 31.52 -15.00
N ALA A 336 5.17 31.84 -13.96
CA ALA A 336 5.69 32.46 -12.74
C ALA A 336 6.72 31.57 -12.04
N ILE A 337 6.44 30.27 -11.90
CA ILE A 337 7.39 29.29 -11.34
C ILE A 337 8.67 29.27 -12.18
N CYS A 338 8.56 29.11 -13.51
CA CYS A 338 9.71 29.03 -14.41
C CYS A 338 10.61 30.28 -14.36
N ALA A 339 10.06 31.44 -14.01
CA ALA A 339 10.79 32.69 -13.84
C ALA A 339 11.53 32.80 -12.50
N LEU A 340 11.25 31.94 -11.51
CA LEU A 340 11.96 31.87 -10.23
C LEU A 340 13.34 31.21 -10.36
N LYS A 341 14.25 31.88 -11.07
CA LYS A 341 15.63 31.45 -11.28
C LYS A 341 16.61 32.40 -10.59
N PRO A 342 17.76 31.90 -10.10
CA PRO A 342 18.82 32.75 -9.58
C PRO A 342 19.20 33.86 -10.57
N GLY A 343 19.36 35.09 -10.07
CA GLY A 343 19.71 36.26 -10.89
C GLY A 343 18.53 37.02 -11.50
N ASN A 344 17.34 36.42 -11.59
CA ASN A 344 16.13 37.14 -11.96
C ASN A 344 15.65 38.05 -10.81
N LYS A 345 14.89 39.09 -11.15
CA LYS A 345 14.16 39.90 -10.16
C LYS A 345 12.87 39.18 -9.72
N ALA A 346 12.45 39.35 -8.48
CA ALA A 346 11.17 38.86 -7.97
C ALA A 346 9.97 39.35 -8.83
N ALA A 347 10.04 40.59 -9.36
CA ALA A 347 9.04 41.13 -10.28
C ALA A 347 8.91 40.36 -11.59
N ALA A 348 9.97 39.68 -12.05
CA ALA A 348 9.94 38.91 -13.29
C ALA A 348 8.95 37.74 -13.22
N ALA A 349 8.77 37.12 -12.05
CA ALA A 349 7.79 36.06 -11.86
C ALA A 349 6.35 36.57 -12.03
N TYR A 350 6.03 37.73 -11.47
CA TYR A 350 4.73 38.35 -11.64
C TYR A 350 4.50 38.80 -13.09
N GLN A 351 5.51 39.40 -13.72
CA GLN A 351 5.43 39.84 -15.13
C GLN A 351 5.26 38.66 -16.09
N ALA A 352 5.90 37.51 -15.82
CA ALA A 352 5.73 36.30 -16.61
C ALA A 352 4.28 35.80 -16.57
N ALA A 353 3.65 35.78 -15.39
CA ALA A 353 2.24 35.45 -15.25
C ALA A 353 1.34 36.43 -16.02
N VAL A 354 1.54 37.74 -15.82
CA VAL A 354 0.75 38.78 -16.52
C VAL A 354 0.87 38.66 -18.04
N SER A 355 2.08 38.40 -18.55
CA SER A 355 2.32 38.24 -19.99
C SER A 355 1.55 37.06 -20.60
N VAL A 356 1.37 35.97 -19.85
CA VAL A 356 0.55 34.83 -20.28
C VAL A 356 -0.93 35.21 -20.32
N VAL A 357 -1.42 35.90 -19.29
CA VAL A 357 -2.83 36.31 -19.22
C VAL A 357 -3.16 37.33 -20.32
N GLU A 358 -2.30 38.34 -20.52
CA GLU A 358 -2.48 39.34 -21.59
C GLU A 358 -2.51 38.71 -22.99
N LYS A 359 -1.77 37.61 -23.19
CA LYS A 359 -1.70 36.90 -24.47
C LYS A 359 -2.89 35.96 -24.70
N ASP A 360 -3.24 35.14 -23.72
CA ASP A 360 -4.18 34.03 -23.89
C ASP A 360 -5.62 34.40 -23.45
N ALA A 361 -5.80 35.35 -22.53
CA ALA A 361 -7.11 35.86 -22.09
C ALA A 361 -7.01 37.31 -21.53
N PRO A 362 -6.84 38.32 -22.40
CA PRO A 362 -6.70 39.73 -21.98
C PRO A 362 -7.89 40.24 -21.16
N GLU A 363 -9.08 39.67 -21.35
CA GLU A 363 -10.29 39.98 -20.59
C GLU A 363 -10.18 39.64 -19.09
N PHE A 364 -9.28 38.74 -18.67
CA PHE A 364 -9.12 38.35 -17.27
C PHE A 364 -8.02 39.13 -16.53
N VAL A 365 -7.31 40.03 -17.20
CA VAL A 365 -6.18 40.79 -16.60
C VAL A 365 -6.62 41.60 -15.39
N THR A 366 -7.81 42.21 -15.44
CA THR A 366 -8.37 43.00 -14.33
C THR A 366 -8.76 42.17 -13.12
N ASN A 367 -8.98 40.87 -13.34
CA ASN A 367 -9.41 39.90 -12.33
C ASN A 367 -8.23 39.16 -11.70
N LEU A 368 -7.04 39.22 -12.31
CA LEU A 368 -5.84 38.58 -11.81
C LEU A 368 -5.43 39.14 -10.45
N THR A 369 -5.00 38.28 -9.53
CA THR A 369 -4.44 38.73 -8.26
C THR A 369 -3.26 39.68 -8.49
N LYS A 370 -3.19 40.75 -7.69
CA LYS A 370 -2.10 41.76 -7.77
C LYS A 370 -0.74 41.24 -7.30
N LEU A 371 -0.71 40.01 -6.80
CA LEU A 371 0.42 39.32 -6.19
C LEU A 371 0.40 37.87 -6.69
N ALA A 372 1.56 37.35 -7.11
CA ALA A 372 1.76 35.94 -7.48
C ALA A 372 2.30 35.10 -6.30
N GLY A 373 2.16 35.59 -5.07
CA GLY A 373 2.67 34.95 -3.85
C GLY A 373 3.75 35.72 -3.11
N THR A 374 4.39 35.07 -2.13
CA THR A 374 5.45 35.64 -1.29
C THR A 374 6.51 34.61 -0.95
N GLY A 375 7.65 35.05 -0.39
CA GLY A 375 8.54 34.15 0.33
C GLY A 375 7.80 33.43 1.46
N ILE A 376 8.22 32.20 1.74
CA ILE A 376 7.69 31.35 2.81
C ILE A 376 8.85 30.68 3.55
N GLY A 377 8.70 30.51 4.87
CA GLY A 377 9.73 29.97 5.74
C GLY A 377 9.20 29.83 7.16
N LEU A 378 9.85 30.46 8.14
CA LEU A 378 9.34 30.54 9.50
C LEU A 378 8.07 31.39 9.60
N GLU A 379 7.96 32.37 8.69
CA GLU A 379 6.76 33.13 8.42
C GLU A 379 6.01 32.49 7.25
N PHE A 380 4.69 32.36 7.38
CA PHE A 380 3.85 31.96 6.26
C PHE A 380 3.93 32.96 5.09
N ARG A 381 4.08 34.25 5.41
CA ARG A 381 4.17 35.34 4.44
C ARG A 381 5.36 36.26 4.71
N GLU A 382 6.46 36.05 3.98
CA GLU A 382 7.62 36.93 4.03
C GLU A 382 7.39 38.16 3.13
N SER A 383 6.89 39.25 3.73
CA SER A 383 6.48 40.47 3.01
C SER A 383 7.58 41.11 2.14
N GLY A 384 8.85 41.03 2.56
CA GLY A 384 10.01 41.49 1.80
C GLY A 384 10.32 40.68 0.54
N LEU A 385 9.73 39.49 0.39
CA LEU A 385 9.86 38.60 -0.77
C LEU A 385 8.53 38.47 -1.53
N SER A 386 7.77 39.55 -1.62
CA SER A 386 6.52 39.57 -2.38
C SER A 386 6.74 39.49 -3.89
N LEU A 387 6.03 38.59 -4.56
CA LEU A 387 6.07 38.43 -6.02
C LEU A 387 5.03 39.37 -6.66
N ASN A 388 5.42 40.63 -6.86
CA ASN A 388 4.60 41.66 -7.51
C ASN A 388 5.44 42.46 -8.51
N ALA A 389 4.78 43.27 -9.34
CA ALA A 389 5.42 44.06 -10.40
C ALA A 389 6.49 45.08 -9.92
N LYS A 390 6.54 45.40 -8.62
CA LYS A 390 7.41 46.45 -8.06
C LYS A 390 8.63 45.90 -7.32
N ASN A 391 8.70 44.59 -7.07
CA ASN A 391 9.77 44.01 -6.26
C ASN A 391 11.01 43.70 -7.10
N ASP A 392 12.00 44.59 -7.07
CA ASP A 392 13.25 44.45 -7.82
C ASP A 392 14.30 43.55 -7.15
N ARG A 393 13.96 42.85 -6.07
CA ARG A 393 14.92 41.99 -5.35
C ARG A 393 15.40 40.84 -6.22
N VAL A 394 16.72 40.63 -6.24
CA VAL A 394 17.34 39.54 -7.01
C VAL A 394 17.17 38.21 -6.28
N LEU A 395 16.69 37.21 -7.00
CA LEU A 395 16.49 35.85 -6.51
C LEU A 395 17.84 35.14 -6.32
N LYS A 396 17.99 34.46 -5.17
CA LYS A 396 19.20 33.71 -4.80
C LYS A 396 18.83 32.23 -4.60
N PRO A 397 19.77 31.30 -4.85
CA PRO A 397 19.58 29.89 -4.48
C PRO A 397 19.29 29.74 -2.98
N GLY A 398 18.38 28.85 -2.62
CA GLY A 398 17.93 28.64 -1.25
C GLY A 398 16.78 29.54 -0.81
N MET A 399 16.33 30.49 -1.64
CA MET A 399 15.05 31.17 -1.40
C MET A 399 13.88 30.20 -1.62
N VAL A 400 12.83 30.36 -0.83
CA VAL A 400 11.61 29.53 -0.89
C VAL A 400 10.42 30.45 -1.01
N PHE A 401 9.53 30.14 -1.96
CA PHE A 401 8.34 30.93 -2.26
C PHE A 401 7.08 30.07 -2.17
N ASN A 402 6.04 30.65 -1.59
CA ASN A 402 4.67 30.24 -1.84
C ASN A 402 4.22 30.99 -3.11
N VAL A 403 4.24 30.32 -4.26
CA VAL A 403 3.69 30.88 -5.50
C VAL A 403 2.19 30.68 -5.44
N SER A 404 1.42 31.77 -5.47
CA SER A 404 -0.03 31.76 -5.30
C SER A 404 -0.65 32.79 -6.23
N LEU A 405 -1.40 32.30 -7.21
CA LEU A 405 -1.97 33.12 -8.28
C LEU A 405 -3.44 32.71 -8.49
N GLY A 406 -4.32 33.68 -8.73
CA GLY A 406 -5.72 33.39 -8.99
C GLY A 406 -6.44 34.48 -9.77
N PHE A 407 -7.65 34.17 -10.23
CA PHE A 407 -8.59 35.14 -10.79
C PHE A 407 -9.74 35.35 -9.81
N GLN A 408 -10.06 36.61 -9.53
CA GLN A 408 -11.08 37.04 -8.59
C GLN A 408 -12.31 37.56 -9.35
N ASN A 409 -13.51 37.24 -8.83
CA ASN A 409 -14.78 37.79 -9.28
C ASN A 409 -15.04 37.64 -10.80
N LEU A 410 -14.72 36.47 -11.35
CA LEU A 410 -15.09 36.14 -12.74
C LEU A 410 -16.59 35.88 -12.83
N GLN A 411 -17.17 36.21 -13.98
CA GLN A 411 -18.59 36.00 -14.25
C GLN A 411 -18.76 34.86 -15.24
N ALA A 412 -19.61 33.89 -14.87
CA ALA A 412 -20.04 32.78 -15.69
C ALA A 412 -21.49 33.01 -16.12
N GLU A 413 -21.83 32.63 -17.35
CA GLU A 413 -23.21 32.65 -17.84
C GLU A 413 -23.96 31.42 -17.33
N THR A 414 -24.61 31.55 -16.18
CA THR A 414 -25.35 30.44 -15.55
C THR A 414 -26.75 30.89 -15.13
N LYS A 415 -27.69 29.94 -15.05
CA LYS A 415 -29.05 30.19 -14.55
C LYS A 415 -29.10 30.33 -13.03
N ASN A 416 -28.04 29.89 -12.33
CA ASN A 416 -27.99 29.84 -10.88
C ASN A 416 -27.14 30.99 -10.31
N PRO A 417 -27.71 31.85 -9.43
CA PRO A 417 -26.97 32.96 -8.85
C PRO A 417 -25.74 32.53 -8.03
N LYS A 418 -25.69 31.29 -7.51
CA LYS A 418 -24.54 30.77 -6.76
C LYS A 418 -23.35 30.38 -7.63
N THR A 419 -23.54 30.15 -8.93
CA THR A 419 -22.45 29.81 -9.88
C THR A 419 -22.09 30.96 -10.82
N GLN A 420 -22.87 32.04 -10.80
CA GLN A 420 -22.64 33.21 -11.65
C GLN A 420 -21.31 33.89 -11.35
N ASN A 421 -20.98 34.09 -10.08
CA ASN A 421 -19.69 34.65 -9.67
C ASN A 421 -18.75 33.52 -9.24
N PHE A 422 -17.53 33.46 -9.78
CA PHE A 422 -16.57 32.45 -9.37
C PHE A 422 -15.15 33.00 -9.30
N SER A 423 -14.27 32.26 -8.64
CA SER A 423 -12.84 32.54 -8.57
C SER A 423 -12.06 31.24 -8.75
N VAL A 424 -10.82 31.34 -9.22
CA VAL A 424 -9.91 30.19 -9.36
C VAL A 424 -8.58 30.53 -8.71
N LEU A 425 -7.98 29.59 -8.00
CA LEU A 425 -6.73 29.75 -7.25
C LEU A 425 -5.83 28.53 -7.41
N LEU A 426 -4.57 28.79 -7.75
CA LEU A 426 -3.50 27.79 -7.73
C LEU A 426 -2.37 28.28 -6.84
N SER A 427 -1.83 27.35 -6.05
CA SER A 427 -0.68 27.64 -5.23
C SER A 427 0.22 26.44 -5.00
N ASP A 428 1.52 26.66 -5.03
CA ASP A 428 2.56 25.66 -4.80
C ASP A 428 3.73 26.25 -4.00
N THR A 429 4.39 25.40 -3.19
CA THR A 429 5.63 25.76 -2.52
C THR A 429 6.81 25.42 -3.43
N VAL A 430 7.67 26.42 -3.69
CA VAL A 430 8.75 26.34 -4.68
C VAL A 430 10.07 26.76 -4.06
N ILE A 431 11.10 25.95 -4.28
CA ILE A 431 12.48 26.22 -3.85
C ILE A 431 13.28 26.68 -5.07
N VAL A 432 13.98 27.81 -4.93
CA VAL A 432 14.91 28.31 -5.94
C VAL A 432 16.23 27.54 -5.80
N ASN A 433 16.48 26.59 -6.70
CA ASN A 433 17.77 25.87 -6.79
C ASN A 433 18.72 26.53 -7.80
N GLY A 434 19.95 26.02 -7.91
CA GLY A 434 21.00 26.59 -8.77
C GLY A 434 20.70 26.57 -10.28
N ASN A 435 19.93 25.59 -10.77
CA ASN A 435 19.65 25.42 -12.21
C ASN A 435 18.18 25.67 -12.57
N SER A 436 17.24 25.14 -11.77
CA SER A 436 15.80 25.23 -12.01
C SER A 436 15.03 25.27 -10.69
N PRO A 437 13.88 25.96 -10.63
CA PRO A 437 12.99 25.91 -9.47
C PRO A 437 12.48 24.48 -9.24
N GLU A 438 12.42 24.06 -7.98
CA GLU A 438 11.88 22.77 -7.55
C GLU A 438 10.52 22.98 -6.88
N VAL A 439 9.48 22.35 -7.43
CA VAL A 439 8.13 22.38 -6.86
C VAL A 439 7.99 21.22 -5.87
N VAL A 440 7.98 21.53 -4.57
CA VAL A 440 7.99 20.50 -3.51
C VAL A 440 6.59 20.02 -3.12
N THR A 441 5.55 20.58 -3.73
CA THR A 441 4.13 20.20 -3.59
C THR A 441 3.59 19.44 -4.80
N SER A 442 4.45 18.96 -5.70
CA SER A 442 4.08 18.33 -6.98
C SER A 442 3.30 17.02 -6.86
N ILE A 443 3.23 16.42 -5.67
CA ILE A 443 2.44 15.21 -5.40
C ILE A 443 0.95 15.44 -5.65
N SER A 444 0.45 16.66 -5.37
CA SER A 444 -0.92 17.06 -5.66
C SER A 444 -1.02 17.56 -7.10
N SER A 445 -1.80 16.86 -7.94
CA SER A 445 -1.97 17.26 -9.33
C SER A 445 -2.70 18.60 -9.47
N LYS A 446 -2.40 19.30 -10.55
CA LYS A 446 -3.06 20.53 -11.03
C LYS A 446 -3.38 20.46 -12.52
N ALA A 447 -3.29 19.26 -13.11
CA ALA A 447 -3.68 19.04 -14.49
C ALA A 447 -5.22 19.10 -14.60
N VAL A 448 -5.73 19.70 -15.68
CA VAL A 448 -7.18 19.90 -15.87
C VAL A 448 -7.96 18.61 -15.70
N LYS A 449 -7.49 17.52 -16.33
CA LYS A 449 -8.09 16.18 -16.25
C LYS A 449 -8.17 15.57 -14.84
N ASP A 450 -7.34 16.04 -13.91
CA ASP A 450 -7.27 15.51 -12.55
C ASP A 450 -8.02 16.40 -11.54
N VAL A 451 -8.57 17.54 -11.99
CA VAL A 451 -9.32 18.48 -11.13
C VAL A 451 -10.70 18.85 -11.67
N ALA A 452 -11.03 18.43 -12.89
CA ALA A 452 -12.32 18.62 -13.52
C ALA A 452 -13.16 17.35 -13.38
N TYR A 453 -14.33 17.50 -12.78
CA TYR A 453 -15.35 16.49 -12.57
C TYR A 453 -16.55 16.86 -13.43
N SER A 454 -17.13 15.87 -14.08
CA SER A 454 -18.33 16.03 -14.89
C SER A 454 -19.40 15.07 -14.40
N PHE A 455 -20.57 15.60 -14.06
CA PHE A 455 -21.79 14.84 -13.94
C PHE A 455 -22.38 14.75 -15.34
N ASN A 456 -22.25 13.60 -15.99
CA ASN A 456 -22.89 13.38 -17.28
C ASN A 456 -24.41 13.27 -17.05
N GLU A 457 -25.10 14.41 -17.01
CA GLU A 457 -26.45 14.54 -17.53
C GLU A 457 -26.28 14.71 -19.06
N ASP A 458 -26.68 13.69 -19.82
CA ASP A 458 -26.51 13.51 -21.28
C ASP A 458 -25.11 13.07 -21.76
N ASP A 459 -24.88 11.74 -21.76
CA ASP A 459 -23.82 11.10 -22.54
C ASP A 459 -24.12 11.26 -24.05
N GLU A 460 -23.61 12.32 -24.69
CA GLU A 460 -23.27 12.24 -26.12
C GLU A 460 -21.92 11.54 -26.26
N GLU A 461 -21.94 10.36 -26.87
CA GLU A 461 -20.79 9.55 -27.26
C GLU A 461 -19.79 10.37 -28.11
N GLU A 462 -18.59 10.63 -27.59
CA GLU A 462 -17.43 10.86 -28.48
C GLU A 462 -16.85 9.50 -28.88
N GLU A 463 -17.37 8.95 -29.99
CA GLU A 463 -16.73 7.88 -30.74
C GLU A 463 -15.28 8.26 -31.12
N GLU A 464 -14.33 7.41 -30.72
CA GLU A 464 -12.96 7.47 -31.22
C GLU A 464 -12.92 7.33 -32.75
N LYS A 465 -12.57 8.41 -33.46
CA LYS A 465 -12.25 8.34 -34.89
C LYS A 465 -10.89 7.67 -35.11
N PRO A 466 -10.80 6.64 -35.97
CA PRO A 466 -9.51 6.06 -36.36
C PRO A 466 -8.76 7.00 -37.30
N LYS A 467 -7.44 7.12 -37.08
CA LYS A 467 -6.50 7.82 -37.98
C LYS A 467 -6.45 7.15 -39.36
N VAL A 468 -6.90 7.83 -40.41
CA VAL A 468 -6.49 7.53 -41.79
C VAL A 468 -6.12 8.80 -42.57
N ARG A 469 -5.10 8.62 -43.39
CA ARG A 469 -4.33 9.56 -44.21
C ARG A 469 -5.16 10.49 -45.10
N SER A 470 -4.59 11.67 -45.34
CA SER A 470 -5.03 12.74 -46.24
C SER A 470 -5.22 12.32 -47.71
N ALA A 471 -6.33 12.72 -48.33
CA ALA A 471 -6.40 13.20 -49.73
C ALA A 471 -7.75 13.89 -50.08
N ALA A 472 -7.63 15.15 -50.53
CA ALA A 472 -8.37 15.88 -51.58
C ALA A 472 -9.93 15.96 -51.68
N ASN A 473 -10.39 17.23 -51.64
CA ASN A 473 -11.40 17.91 -52.50
C ASN A 473 -12.87 17.44 -52.59
N GLY A 474 -13.80 18.38 -52.31
CA GLY A 474 -14.86 18.73 -53.28
C GLY A 474 -16.32 18.84 -52.80
N SER A 475 -16.76 20.08 -52.50
CA SER A 475 -18.04 20.73 -52.86
C SER A 475 -19.43 20.24 -52.35
N LYS A 476 -20.07 21.16 -51.60
CA LYS A 476 -21.45 21.72 -51.69
C LYS A 476 -22.67 20.78 -51.78
N ALA A 477 -23.63 20.91 -50.83
CA ALA A 477 -24.86 21.73 -50.99
C ALA A 477 -25.96 21.42 -49.91
N SER A 478 -26.47 22.51 -49.32
CA SER A 478 -27.84 22.81 -48.81
C SER A 478 -28.81 21.72 -48.28
N LEU A 479 -29.18 21.91 -47.00
CA LEU A 479 -30.52 21.80 -46.35
C LEU A 479 -31.76 21.90 -47.31
N PRO A 480 -32.93 21.27 -46.99
CA PRO A 480 -33.82 21.79 -45.94
C PRO A 480 -34.67 20.81 -45.11
N SER A 481 -35.07 21.34 -43.95
CA SER A 481 -36.08 20.97 -42.97
C SER A 481 -37.32 20.18 -43.42
N LYS A 482 -37.72 19.20 -42.60
CA LYS A 482 -39.15 18.87 -42.36
C LYS A 482 -39.36 18.33 -40.95
N ALA A 483 -40.25 18.99 -40.22
CA ALA A 483 -40.73 18.64 -38.90
C ALA A 483 -41.47 17.29 -38.91
N THR A 484 -41.27 16.45 -37.89
CA THR A 484 -42.22 15.40 -37.51
C THR A 484 -42.04 15.04 -36.03
N LEU A 485 -43.10 15.34 -35.26
CA LEU A 485 -43.59 14.68 -34.04
C LEU A 485 -42.64 14.41 -32.86
N ARG A 486 -43.01 15.06 -31.75
CA ARG A 486 -42.69 14.70 -30.36
C ARG A 486 -42.94 13.20 -30.12
N SER A 487 -41.91 12.44 -29.80
CA SER A 487 -42.01 11.29 -28.89
C SER A 487 -41.18 11.61 -27.65
N VAL A 488 -41.86 11.61 -26.53
CA VAL A 488 -41.29 11.67 -25.18
C VAL A 488 -40.43 10.43 -25.01
N ASN A 489 -39.11 10.57 -24.89
CA ASN A 489 -38.23 9.51 -24.40
C ASN A 489 -37.67 9.98 -23.06
N GLN A 490 -37.97 9.20 -22.02
CA GLN A 490 -37.41 9.33 -20.67
C GLN A 490 -35.94 8.92 -20.73
N GLU A 491 -35.03 9.80 -20.35
CA GLU A 491 -33.64 9.43 -20.10
C GLU A 491 -33.57 8.60 -18.82
N ILE A 492 -33.04 7.40 -18.98
CA ILE A 492 -32.93 6.35 -17.97
C ILE A 492 -31.54 6.47 -17.32
N SER A 493 -31.49 6.64 -15.99
CA SER A 493 -30.25 6.75 -15.18
C SER A 493 -29.27 5.59 -15.42
N LYS A 494 -27.95 5.82 -15.30
CA LYS A 494 -26.89 4.79 -15.48
C LYS A 494 -27.07 3.55 -14.59
N GLU A 495 -27.62 3.72 -13.39
CA GLU A 495 -27.98 2.61 -12.52
C GLU A 495 -29.17 1.80 -13.05
N GLU A 496 -30.14 2.48 -13.65
CA GLU A 496 -31.28 1.84 -14.31
C GLU A 496 -30.88 1.21 -15.65
N GLN A 497 -29.90 1.77 -16.38
CA GLN A 497 -29.28 1.12 -17.53
C GLN A 497 -28.52 -0.15 -17.12
N ARG A 498 -27.74 -0.11 -16.03
CA ARG A 498 -27.09 -1.30 -15.46
C ARG A 498 -28.13 -2.32 -15.02
N ARG A 499 -29.21 -1.89 -14.36
CA ARG A 499 -30.31 -2.76 -13.94
C ARG A 499 -31.00 -3.40 -15.15
N GLN A 500 -31.25 -2.65 -16.21
CA GLN A 500 -31.84 -3.14 -17.46
C GLN A 500 -30.90 -4.09 -18.20
N HIS A 501 -29.60 -3.76 -18.26
CA HIS A 501 -28.58 -4.63 -18.86
C HIS A 501 -28.46 -5.93 -18.08
N GLN A 502 -28.36 -5.87 -16.75
CA GLN A 502 -28.32 -7.02 -15.87
C GLN A 502 -29.63 -7.82 -15.89
N ALA A 503 -30.79 -7.20 -16.14
CA ALA A 503 -32.06 -7.91 -16.32
C ALA A 503 -32.12 -8.63 -17.68
N GLU A 504 -31.61 -8.00 -18.75
CA GLU A 504 -31.49 -8.63 -20.07
C GLU A 504 -30.50 -9.80 -20.03
N LEU A 505 -29.35 -9.63 -19.36
CA LEU A 505 -28.39 -10.70 -19.10
C LEU A 505 -29.03 -11.83 -18.29
N ALA A 506 -29.83 -11.53 -17.26
CA ALA A 506 -30.56 -12.56 -16.51
C ALA A 506 -31.46 -13.39 -17.42
N ARG A 507 -32.23 -12.74 -18.31
CA ARG A 507 -33.09 -13.42 -19.28
C ARG A 507 -32.29 -14.27 -20.26
N GLN A 508 -31.21 -13.73 -20.83
CA GLN A 508 -30.35 -14.46 -21.77
C GLN A 508 -29.69 -15.66 -21.09
N LYS A 509 -29.22 -15.53 -19.85
CA LYS A 509 -28.62 -16.62 -19.07
C LYS A 509 -29.63 -17.69 -18.67
N ASN A 510 -30.84 -17.30 -18.28
CA ASN A 510 -31.93 -18.24 -18.02
C ASN A 510 -32.29 -19.03 -19.28
N GLU A 511 -32.38 -18.38 -20.45
CA GLU A 511 -32.63 -19.06 -21.72
C GLU A 511 -31.46 -19.97 -22.15
N GLU A 512 -30.21 -19.50 -22.02
CA GLU A 512 -29.02 -20.27 -22.35
C GLU A 512 -28.86 -21.49 -21.44
N THR A 513 -29.07 -21.31 -20.13
CA THR A 513 -29.07 -22.39 -19.12
C THR A 513 -30.18 -23.38 -19.42
N ALA A 514 -31.41 -22.92 -19.68
CA ALA A 514 -32.54 -23.76 -20.04
C ALA A 514 -32.27 -24.56 -21.32
N ARG A 515 -31.69 -23.94 -22.36
CA ARG A 515 -31.30 -24.64 -23.60
C ARG A 515 -30.22 -25.68 -23.36
N ARG A 516 -29.23 -25.42 -22.50
CA ARG A 516 -28.19 -26.41 -22.17
C ARG A 516 -28.73 -27.58 -21.33
N LEU A 517 -29.66 -27.30 -20.41
CA LEU A 517 -30.32 -28.29 -19.57
C LEU A 517 -31.33 -29.15 -20.35
N ALA A 518 -32.15 -28.54 -21.22
CA ALA A 518 -33.10 -29.22 -22.10
C ALA A 518 -32.42 -29.93 -23.29
N GLY A 519 -31.26 -29.42 -23.72
CA GLY A 519 -30.49 -29.89 -24.88
C GLY A 519 -29.64 -31.14 -24.66
N GLY A 520 -29.86 -31.89 -23.57
CA GLY A 520 -29.31 -33.24 -23.35
C GLY A 520 -27.85 -33.39 -23.78
N GLY A 521 -26.92 -33.01 -22.90
CA GLY A 521 -25.46 -33.04 -23.07
C GLY A 521 -24.90 -33.84 -24.26
N SER A 522 -24.45 -33.13 -25.29
CA SER A 522 -23.55 -33.66 -26.33
C SER A 522 -22.19 -32.97 -26.23
N GLY A 523 -21.41 -33.41 -25.23
CA GLY A 523 -20.01 -33.02 -25.04
C GLY A 523 -19.16 -34.26 -24.82
N SER A 524 -18.62 -34.78 -25.92
CA SER A 524 -17.46 -35.70 -26.00
C SER A 524 -17.48 -36.95 -25.11
N MET A 525 -18.05 -38.02 -25.67
CA MET A 525 -17.57 -39.41 -25.61
C MET A 525 -16.38 -39.64 -24.66
N ASP A 526 -16.70 -39.84 -23.38
CA ASP A 526 -15.75 -40.24 -22.35
C ASP A 526 -15.35 -41.68 -22.65
N ASN A 527 -14.29 -41.81 -23.44
CA ASN A 527 -13.60 -43.06 -23.71
C ASN A 527 -12.96 -43.48 -22.38
N ARG A 528 -13.77 -44.08 -21.49
CA ARG A 528 -13.31 -44.81 -20.31
C ARG A 528 -12.45 -45.97 -20.82
N SER A 529 -11.18 -45.65 -21.07
CA SER A 529 -10.10 -46.62 -21.09
C SER A 529 -10.24 -47.41 -19.81
N GLY A 530 -10.62 -48.69 -19.94
CA GLY A 530 -10.77 -49.59 -18.82
C GLY A 530 -9.57 -49.43 -17.90
N VAL A 531 -9.85 -49.06 -16.64
CA VAL A 531 -8.89 -49.12 -15.56
C VAL A 531 -8.32 -50.53 -15.62
N ARG A 532 -7.08 -50.66 -16.10
CA ARG A 532 -6.34 -51.91 -16.05
C ARG A 532 -6.40 -52.35 -14.60
N SER A 533 -7.02 -53.50 -14.35
CA SER A 533 -7.12 -54.09 -13.02
C SER A 533 -5.73 -54.00 -12.38
N SER A 534 -5.64 -53.30 -11.24
CA SER A 534 -4.46 -53.38 -10.39
C SER A 534 -4.15 -54.85 -10.18
N GLY A 535 -2.88 -55.22 -10.37
CA GLY A 535 -2.45 -56.61 -10.29
C GLY A 535 -2.91 -57.22 -8.98
N GLU A 536 -3.31 -58.49 -9.03
CA GLU A 536 -3.71 -59.26 -7.85
C GLU A 536 -2.63 -59.10 -6.76
N LEU A 537 -3.04 -58.58 -5.60
CA LEU A 537 -2.17 -58.23 -4.48
C LEU A 537 -1.68 -59.52 -3.80
N ILE A 538 -0.68 -60.15 -4.40
CA ILE A 538 -0.10 -61.43 -3.95
C ILE A 538 1.25 -61.17 -3.27
N ALA A 539 1.28 -61.26 -1.94
CA ALA A 539 2.51 -61.13 -1.15
C ALA A 539 3.48 -62.32 -1.37
N TYR A 540 2.96 -63.55 -1.36
CA TYR A 540 3.73 -64.79 -1.57
C TYR A 540 2.94 -65.76 -2.45
N LYS A 541 3.64 -66.46 -3.35
CA LYS A 541 3.02 -67.42 -4.28
C LYS A 541 3.15 -68.87 -3.81
N SER A 542 4.17 -69.18 -2.99
CA SER A 542 4.44 -70.52 -2.48
C SER A 542 5.00 -70.45 -1.06
N VAL A 543 4.80 -71.52 -0.28
CA VAL A 543 5.29 -71.66 1.10
C VAL A 543 6.83 -71.57 1.17
N ASN A 544 7.53 -71.99 0.11
CA ASN A 544 8.99 -71.91 0.03
C ASN A 544 9.53 -70.47 -0.08
N ASP A 545 8.67 -69.50 -0.42
CA ASP A 545 9.06 -68.09 -0.51
C ASP A 545 9.02 -67.38 0.85
N LEU A 546 8.46 -68.02 1.89
CA LEU A 546 8.37 -67.45 3.23
C LEU A 546 9.75 -67.47 3.91
N PRO A 547 10.18 -66.36 4.55
CA PRO A 547 11.38 -66.34 5.38
C PRO A 547 11.31 -67.42 6.48
N PRO A 548 12.42 -68.11 6.82
CA PRO A 548 12.42 -69.09 7.88
C PRO A 548 12.03 -68.42 9.22
N PRO A 549 11.08 -69.00 9.98
CA PRO A 549 10.54 -68.37 11.18
C PRO A 549 11.63 -68.28 12.25
N ARG A 550 12.13 -67.07 12.52
CA ARG A 550 12.90 -66.75 13.72
C ARG A 550 11.93 -66.39 14.85
N ASP A 551 11.87 -67.24 15.86
CA ASP A 551 11.28 -66.99 17.19
C ASP A 551 9.88 -66.35 17.24
N LEU A 552 8.86 -66.90 16.53
CA LEU A 552 7.42 -66.51 16.62
C LEU A 552 7.15 -65.00 16.87
N ALA A 553 7.98 -64.14 16.28
CA ALA A 553 7.94 -62.70 16.45
C ALA A 553 7.35 -62.06 15.19
N ILE A 554 6.77 -60.87 15.34
CA ILE A 554 6.31 -60.09 14.19
C ILE A 554 7.53 -59.74 13.34
N GLN A 555 7.48 -60.09 12.05
CA GLN A 555 8.54 -59.85 11.08
C GLN A 555 8.02 -59.05 9.90
N ILE A 556 8.90 -58.28 9.26
CA ILE A 556 8.56 -57.44 8.12
C ILE A 556 9.49 -57.82 6.97
N ASP A 557 8.90 -58.30 5.87
CA ASP A 557 9.62 -58.52 4.63
C ASP A 557 9.52 -57.26 3.75
N GLN A 558 10.57 -56.45 3.78
CA GLN A 558 10.67 -55.25 2.95
C GLN A 558 10.76 -55.55 1.45
N LYS A 559 11.29 -56.72 1.05
CA LYS A 559 11.44 -57.08 -0.37
C LYS A 559 10.12 -57.49 -1.02
N ARG A 560 9.24 -58.12 -0.24
CA ARG A 560 7.91 -58.58 -0.67
C ARG A 560 6.77 -57.70 -0.18
N GLU A 561 7.09 -56.59 0.50
CA GLU A 561 6.14 -55.59 0.97
C GLU A 561 5.02 -56.20 1.85
N ALA A 562 5.40 -57.13 2.73
CA ALA A 562 4.48 -57.91 3.54
C ALA A 562 4.91 -58.00 5.01
N ILE A 563 3.92 -58.02 5.91
CA ILE A 563 4.10 -58.29 7.34
C ILE A 563 3.79 -59.75 7.63
N LEU A 564 4.55 -60.37 8.52
CA LEU A 564 4.35 -61.75 8.95
C LEU A 564 3.90 -61.72 10.41
N LEU A 565 2.66 -62.16 10.65
CA LEU A 565 2.05 -62.15 11.98
C LEU A 565 1.95 -63.57 12.56
N PRO A 566 2.35 -63.80 13.82
CA PRO A 566 2.24 -65.11 14.46
C PRO A 566 0.81 -65.35 14.98
N ILE A 567 -0.08 -65.91 14.14
CA ILE A 567 -1.45 -66.24 14.54
C ILE A 567 -1.48 -67.68 15.07
N TYR A 568 -1.68 -67.84 16.38
CA TYR A 568 -1.74 -69.13 17.09
C TYR A 568 -0.62 -70.12 16.70
N GLY A 569 0.61 -69.63 16.60
CA GLY A 569 1.79 -70.45 16.29
C GLY A 569 2.12 -70.60 14.79
N SER A 570 1.31 -70.01 13.89
CA SER A 570 1.57 -69.99 12.45
C SER A 570 1.90 -68.57 11.96
N MET A 571 2.95 -68.42 11.16
CA MET A 571 3.32 -67.13 10.57
C MET A 571 2.46 -66.86 9.32
N VAL A 572 1.56 -65.88 9.40
CA VAL A 572 0.62 -65.53 8.34
C VAL A 572 1.06 -64.22 7.67
N PRO A 573 1.31 -64.22 6.34
CA PRO A 573 1.68 -63.00 5.62
C PRO A 573 0.47 -62.13 5.29
N PHE A 574 0.60 -60.82 5.50
CA PHE A 574 -0.35 -59.81 5.03
C PHE A 574 0.40 -58.77 4.21
N HIS A 575 -0.08 -58.45 3.00
CA HIS A 575 0.49 -57.36 2.21
C HIS A 575 0.23 -56.02 2.91
N VAL A 576 1.21 -55.11 2.88
CA VAL A 576 1.12 -53.84 3.63
C VAL A 576 -0.03 -52.94 3.15
N ALA A 577 -0.40 -53.01 1.87
CA ALA A 577 -1.57 -52.30 1.31
C ALA A 577 -2.91 -52.68 1.97
N MET A 578 -3.00 -53.85 2.62
CA MET A 578 -4.22 -54.28 3.34
C MET A 578 -4.31 -53.69 4.76
N ILE A 579 -3.28 -53.01 5.24
CA ILE A 579 -3.21 -52.44 6.59
C ILE A 579 -3.69 -50.98 6.54
N LYS A 580 -4.67 -50.65 7.38
CA LYS A 580 -5.19 -49.29 7.56
C LYS A 580 -4.26 -48.47 8.45
N SER A 581 -4.01 -48.94 9.67
CA SER A 581 -3.19 -48.24 10.65
C SER A 581 -2.55 -49.22 11.63
N VAL A 582 -1.46 -48.78 12.27
CA VAL A 582 -0.78 -49.53 13.32
C VAL A 582 -0.47 -48.58 14.47
N SER A 583 -0.87 -48.96 15.67
CA SER A 583 -0.59 -48.22 16.90
C SER A 583 0.11 -49.10 17.94
N SER A 584 0.85 -48.47 18.84
CA SER A 584 1.46 -49.12 20.00
C SER A 584 1.08 -48.39 21.28
N GLN A 585 0.63 -49.11 22.30
CA GLN A 585 0.35 -48.57 23.63
C GLN A 585 1.29 -49.22 24.66
N GLN A 586 1.87 -48.41 25.53
CA GLN A 586 2.69 -48.89 26.65
C GLN A 586 1.87 -48.77 27.93
N ASP A 587 1.66 -49.90 28.61
CA ASP A 587 0.96 -49.93 29.91
C ASP A 587 2.00 -49.86 31.05
N THR A 588 1.65 -49.21 32.16
CA THR A 588 2.50 -48.96 33.34
C THR A 588 3.11 -50.26 33.91
N HIS A 589 2.47 -51.40 33.62
CA HIS A 589 2.91 -52.75 34.00
C HIS A 589 3.79 -53.44 32.94
N ARG A 590 5.00 -52.94 32.65
CA ARG A 590 6.11 -53.63 31.90
C ARG A 590 5.68 -54.45 30.65
N SER A 591 4.57 -54.12 30.00
CA SER A 591 4.04 -54.85 28.84
C SER A 591 3.44 -53.86 27.85
N CYS A 592 3.62 -54.16 26.58
CA CYS A 592 3.28 -53.27 25.48
C CYS A 592 2.34 -53.99 24.52
N TYR A 593 1.41 -53.23 23.96
CA TYR A 593 0.44 -53.70 22.99
C TYR A 593 0.76 -53.10 21.62
N ILE A 594 0.68 -53.92 20.57
CA ILE A 594 0.66 -53.47 19.17
C ILE A 594 -0.70 -53.83 18.59
N ARG A 595 -1.41 -52.83 18.06
CA ARG A 595 -2.71 -52.98 17.41
C ARG A 595 -2.54 -52.68 15.92
N ILE A 596 -2.90 -53.64 15.08
CA ILE A 596 -2.84 -53.55 13.62
C ILE A 596 -4.28 -53.57 13.11
N ILE A 597 -4.71 -52.50 12.46
CA ILE A 597 -6.04 -52.35 11.88
C ILE A 597 -5.93 -52.55 10.37
N PHE A 598 -6.80 -53.37 9.79
CA PHE A 598 -6.82 -53.71 8.37
C PHE A 598 -7.95 -52.98 7.63
N ASN A 599 -7.80 -52.84 6.31
CA ASN A 599 -8.82 -52.27 5.43
C ASN A 599 -9.97 -53.27 5.25
N VAL A 600 -11.19 -52.84 5.56
CA VAL A 600 -12.42 -53.64 5.41
C VAL A 600 -13.44 -52.90 4.53
N PRO A 601 -14.19 -53.59 3.65
CA PRO A 601 -15.23 -52.98 2.84
C PRO A 601 -16.31 -52.29 3.71
N GLY A 602 -16.79 -51.11 3.30
CA GLY A 602 -17.85 -50.36 4.00
C GLY A 602 -17.37 -49.38 5.07
N THR A 603 -16.06 -49.25 5.30
CA THR A 603 -15.52 -48.15 6.12
C THR A 603 -15.42 -46.86 5.30
N ALA A 604 -15.86 -45.73 5.85
CA ALA A 604 -16.12 -44.46 5.16
C ALA A 604 -14.93 -43.84 4.37
N PHE A 605 -13.71 -44.35 4.54
CA PHE A 605 -12.47 -43.69 4.09
C PHE A 605 -11.82 -44.26 2.82
N ASN A 606 -12.43 -45.21 2.08
CA ASN A 606 -11.85 -45.63 0.80
C ASN A 606 -12.89 -46.19 -0.20
N PRO A 607 -13.54 -45.33 -1.01
CA PRO A 607 -14.55 -45.76 -1.99
C PRO A 607 -13.99 -46.48 -3.22
N HIS A 608 -12.67 -46.61 -3.37
CA HIS A 608 -12.03 -47.00 -4.63
C HIS A 608 -10.83 -47.95 -4.50
N ASP A 609 -10.93 -48.94 -3.61
CA ASP A 609 -9.99 -50.06 -3.67
C ASP A 609 -10.56 -51.16 -4.58
N ALA A 610 -9.95 -51.38 -5.76
CA ALA A 610 -10.46 -52.31 -6.77
C ALA A 610 -10.59 -53.77 -6.26
N ASN A 611 -9.92 -54.10 -5.15
CA ASN A 611 -9.97 -55.42 -4.52
C ASN A 611 -11.11 -55.59 -3.52
N SER A 612 -11.59 -54.53 -2.85
CA SER A 612 -12.76 -54.62 -1.95
C SER A 612 -14.06 -54.76 -2.75
N LEU A 613 -14.10 -54.24 -3.98
CA LEU A 613 -15.20 -54.44 -4.94
C LEU A 613 -15.26 -55.88 -5.49
N LYS A 614 -14.13 -56.59 -5.59
CA LYS A 614 -14.08 -57.98 -6.13
C LYS A 614 -14.60 -59.04 -5.15
N PHE A 615 -14.49 -58.82 -3.85
CA PHE A 615 -14.77 -59.82 -2.81
C PHE A 615 -15.74 -59.30 -1.73
N GLN A 616 -16.75 -58.51 -2.11
CA GLN A 616 -17.70 -57.83 -1.20
C GLN A 616 -18.35 -58.74 -0.12
N SER A 617 -18.50 -60.04 -0.36
CA SER A 617 -19.12 -61.02 0.55
C SER A 617 -18.14 -61.92 1.30
N SER A 618 -16.84 -61.60 1.31
CA SER A 618 -15.82 -62.37 2.05
C SER A 618 -15.70 -61.96 3.51
N ILE A 619 -15.16 -62.84 4.35
CA ILE A 619 -14.85 -62.53 5.75
C ILE A 619 -13.52 -61.77 5.80
N TYR A 620 -13.52 -60.58 6.42
CA TYR A 620 -12.34 -59.74 6.58
C TYR A 620 -11.90 -59.68 8.04
N VAL A 621 -10.59 -59.62 8.25
CA VAL A 621 -10.01 -59.30 9.57
C VAL A 621 -10.07 -57.78 9.73
N LYS A 622 -10.70 -57.27 10.79
CA LYS A 622 -10.74 -55.83 11.10
C LYS A 622 -9.49 -55.37 11.84
N GLU A 623 -9.08 -56.14 12.84
CA GLU A 623 -7.94 -55.80 13.69
C GLU A 623 -7.28 -57.04 14.30
N VAL A 624 -6.00 -56.91 14.63
CA VAL A 624 -5.23 -57.88 15.41
C VAL A 624 -4.40 -57.13 16.44
N SER A 625 -4.42 -57.63 17.68
CA SER A 625 -3.68 -57.04 18.80
C SER A 625 -2.72 -58.07 19.41
N PHE A 626 -1.44 -57.72 19.53
CA PHE A 626 -0.44 -58.55 20.21
C PHE A 626 0.08 -57.86 21.46
N ARG A 627 0.31 -58.64 22.52
CA ARG A 627 0.94 -58.19 23.76
C ARG A 627 2.35 -58.76 23.86
N SER A 628 3.35 -57.92 24.11
CA SER A 628 4.75 -58.32 24.33
C SER A 628 5.34 -57.66 25.56
N LYS A 629 6.43 -58.23 26.08
CA LYS A 629 7.26 -57.62 27.14
C LYS A 629 8.44 -56.83 26.58
N ASP A 630 8.67 -56.88 25.27
CA ASP A 630 9.75 -56.16 24.59
C ASP A 630 9.22 -54.87 23.92
N PRO A 631 9.34 -53.70 24.58
CA PRO A 631 8.91 -52.41 24.02
C PRO A 631 9.74 -51.99 22.80
N ARG A 632 11.01 -52.41 22.72
CA ARG A 632 11.94 -51.95 21.68
C ARG A 632 11.59 -52.59 20.35
N HIS A 633 11.35 -53.90 20.35
CA HIS A 633 10.93 -54.64 19.15
C HIS A 633 9.58 -54.14 18.61
N ILE A 634 8.60 -53.88 19.48
CA ILE A 634 7.31 -53.31 19.05
C ILE A 634 7.51 -51.95 18.39
N SER A 635 8.27 -51.06 19.02
CA SER A 635 8.49 -49.71 18.48
C SER A 635 9.19 -49.73 17.12
N GLU A 636 10.20 -50.61 16.96
CA GLU A 636 10.90 -50.82 15.68
C GLU A 636 9.96 -51.36 14.59
N VAL A 637 9.16 -52.37 14.91
CA VAL A 637 8.18 -52.97 13.98
C VAL A 637 7.14 -51.93 13.55
N VAL A 638 6.60 -51.13 14.46
CA VAL A 638 5.62 -50.08 14.12
C VAL A 638 6.24 -49.06 13.17
N GLN A 639 7.47 -48.59 13.44
CA GLN A 639 8.16 -47.65 12.56
C GLN A 639 8.44 -48.24 11.17
N LEU A 640 8.87 -49.50 11.10
CA LEU A 640 9.12 -50.18 9.84
C LEU A 640 7.83 -50.40 9.02
N ILE A 641 6.71 -50.75 9.67
CA ILE A 641 5.41 -50.88 8.99
C ILE A 641 4.93 -49.52 8.49
N LYS A 642 4.99 -48.46 9.31
CA LYS A 642 4.63 -47.08 8.91
C LYS A 642 5.48 -46.62 7.71
N THR A 643 6.79 -46.88 7.73
CA THR A 643 7.71 -46.53 6.64
C THR A 643 7.40 -47.27 5.34
N LEU A 644 7.22 -48.60 5.43
CA LEU A 644 6.94 -49.44 4.27
C LEU A 644 5.58 -49.10 3.63
N ARG A 645 4.55 -48.84 4.46
CA ARG A 645 3.24 -48.37 3.99
C ARG A 645 3.36 -47.06 3.22
N ARG A 646 4.07 -46.07 3.78
CA ARG A 646 4.28 -44.77 3.13
C ARG A 646 4.95 -44.91 1.76
N GLN A 647 5.95 -45.78 1.64
CA GLN A 647 6.64 -46.03 0.37
C GLN A 647 5.74 -46.67 -0.69
N VAL A 648 4.97 -47.70 -0.30
CA VAL A 648 4.06 -48.41 -1.22
C VAL A 648 2.93 -47.49 -1.67
N THR A 649 2.27 -46.80 -0.73
CA THR A 649 1.16 -45.87 -1.04
C THR A 649 1.65 -44.72 -1.93
N SER A 650 2.82 -44.13 -1.66
CA SER A 650 3.39 -43.07 -2.50
C SER A 650 3.68 -43.55 -3.93
N ARG A 651 4.23 -44.75 -4.08
CA ARG A 651 4.55 -45.33 -5.40
C ARG A 651 3.30 -45.67 -6.20
N GLU A 652 2.28 -46.23 -5.54
CA GLU A 652 1.00 -46.56 -6.18
C GLU A 652 0.21 -45.32 -6.56
N SER A 653 0.16 -44.31 -5.69
CA SER A 653 -0.42 -42.99 -5.98
C SER A 653 0.26 -42.33 -7.18
N GLU A 654 1.59 -42.27 -7.22
CA GLU A 654 2.34 -41.71 -8.36
C GLU A 654 2.06 -42.45 -9.68
N LYS A 655 1.94 -43.79 -9.61
CA LYS A 655 1.61 -44.62 -10.77
C LYS A 655 0.16 -44.41 -11.23
N ALA A 656 -0.78 -44.27 -10.30
CA ALA A 656 -2.17 -43.98 -10.60
C ALA A 656 -2.32 -42.58 -11.22
N GLU A 657 -1.67 -41.56 -10.67
CA GLU A 657 -1.66 -40.21 -11.23
C GLU A 657 -1.11 -40.19 -12.65
N ARG A 658 0.02 -40.87 -12.90
CA ARG A 658 0.60 -41.00 -14.25
C ARG A 658 -0.31 -41.72 -15.25
N ALA A 659 -1.11 -42.67 -14.79
CA ALA A 659 -2.04 -43.41 -15.65
C ALA A 659 -3.23 -42.55 -16.11
N THR A 660 -3.57 -41.48 -15.38
CA THR A 660 -4.66 -40.55 -15.72
C THR A 660 -4.24 -39.40 -16.65
N LEU A 661 -3.00 -39.36 -17.11
CA LEU A 661 -2.49 -38.28 -17.95
C LEU A 661 -2.91 -38.46 -19.41
N VAL A 662 -3.33 -37.36 -20.04
CA VAL A 662 -3.59 -37.31 -21.49
C VAL A 662 -2.26 -37.32 -22.23
N SER A 663 -2.08 -38.27 -23.15
CA SER A 663 -0.88 -38.36 -23.98
C SER A 663 -0.74 -37.12 -24.87
N GLN A 664 0.35 -36.37 -24.70
CA GLN A 664 0.68 -35.17 -25.47
C GLN A 664 1.52 -35.50 -26.71
N GLU A 665 1.52 -34.60 -27.69
CA GLU A 665 2.47 -34.65 -28.82
C GLU A 665 3.91 -34.45 -28.30
N LYS A 666 4.90 -34.98 -29.02
CA LYS A 666 6.31 -34.77 -28.68
C LYS A 666 6.78 -33.39 -29.13
N LEU A 667 7.59 -32.75 -28.30
CA LEU A 667 8.18 -31.46 -28.61
C LEU A 667 9.14 -31.55 -29.82
N GLN A 668 8.89 -30.72 -30.83
CA GLN A 668 9.71 -30.53 -32.02
C GLN A 668 10.77 -29.47 -31.76
N VAL A 669 11.97 -29.92 -31.40
CA VAL A 669 13.11 -29.04 -31.08
C VAL A 669 13.53 -28.28 -32.34
N ALA A 670 13.70 -26.96 -32.19
CA ALA A 670 14.19 -26.08 -33.26
C ALA A 670 15.53 -26.59 -33.82
N GLY A 671 15.58 -26.83 -35.14
CA GLY A 671 16.79 -27.32 -35.82
C GLY A 671 17.88 -26.25 -35.96
N ALA A 672 19.08 -26.64 -36.42
CA ALA A 672 20.25 -25.76 -36.51
C ALA A 672 20.08 -24.47 -37.35
N LYS A 673 19.01 -24.36 -38.15
CA LYS A 673 18.66 -23.17 -38.95
C LYS A 673 17.82 -22.14 -38.19
N PHE A 674 17.18 -22.52 -37.08
CA PHE A 674 16.33 -21.64 -36.27
C PHE A 674 16.84 -21.61 -34.83
N LYS A 675 17.40 -20.47 -34.40
CA LYS A 675 17.90 -20.34 -33.03
C LYS A 675 16.70 -20.17 -32.09
N PRO A 676 16.49 -21.07 -31.10
CA PRO A 676 15.33 -20.97 -30.21
C PRO A 676 15.37 -19.66 -29.42
N ILE A 677 14.18 -19.11 -29.18
CA ILE A 677 14.00 -17.94 -28.31
C ILE A 677 14.19 -18.45 -26.89
N ARG A 678 15.07 -17.81 -26.10
CA ARG A 678 15.50 -18.31 -24.80
C ARG A 678 15.38 -17.25 -23.72
N LEU A 679 15.00 -17.66 -22.52
CA LEU A 679 15.00 -16.87 -21.31
C LEU A 679 15.71 -17.67 -20.22
N SER A 680 16.81 -17.15 -19.69
CA SER A 680 17.69 -17.83 -18.73
C SER A 680 17.42 -17.40 -17.28
N ASP A 681 18.05 -18.11 -16.34
CA ASP A 681 18.05 -17.80 -14.91
C ASP A 681 16.67 -17.83 -14.25
N LEU A 682 15.82 -18.73 -14.73
CA LEU A 682 14.44 -18.88 -14.29
C LEU A 682 14.31 -19.95 -13.20
N TRP A 683 13.45 -19.68 -12.23
CA TRP A 683 12.91 -20.69 -11.32
C TRP A 683 11.59 -21.24 -11.87
N ILE A 684 11.21 -22.45 -11.47
CA ILE A 684 9.95 -23.10 -11.88
C ILE A 684 9.08 -23.42 -10.66
N ARG A 685 7.76 -23.23 -10.79
CA ARG A 685 6.73 -23.73 -9.88
C ARG A 685 5.72 -24.57 -10.68
N PRO A 686 5.29 -25.75 -10.18
CA PRO A 686 5.81 -26.42 -8.99
C PRO A 686 7.27 -26.86 -9.15
N VAL A 687 7.99 -26.95 -8.03
CA VAL A 687 9.41 -27.34 -8.03
C VAL A 687 9.59 -28.83 -8.34
N PHE A 688 10.67 -29.19 -9.03
CA PHE A 688 11.06 -30.59 -9.21
C PHE A 688 11.30 -31.28 -7.85
N GLY A 689 10.84 -32.52 -7.72
CA GLY A 689 11.03 -33.32 -6.52
C GLY A 689 12.46 -33.83 -6.39
N GLY A 690 13.09 -33.68 -5.22
CA GLY A 690 14.42 -34.24 -4.91
C GLY A 690 15.09 -33.55 -3.72
N ARG A 691 16.02 -34.24 -3.04
CA ARG A 691 16.82 -33.68 -1.91
C ARG A 691 17.94 -32.72 -2.34
N GLY A 692 17.97 -32.31 -3.61
CA GLY A 692 19.00 -31.44 -4.17
C GLY A 692 18.70 -29.96 -3.98
N ARG A 693 19.73 -29.12 -3.90
CA ARG A 693 19.58 -27.65 -3.94
C ARG A 693 18.87 -27.24 -5.24
N LYS A 694 17.92 -26.29 -5.15
CA LYS A 694 17.22 -25.71 -6.30
C LYS A 694 18.24 -25.16 -7.31
N LEU A 695 18.04 -25.42 -8.59
CA LEU A 695 18.87 -24.91 -9.69
C LEU A 695 18.01 -24.05 -10.63
N ALA A 696 18.56 -22.90 -11.03
CA ALA A 696 17.95 -22.06 -12.06
C ALA A 696 18.09 -22.74 -13.42
N GLY A 697 17.06 -22.65 -14.25
CA GLY A 697 16.99 -23.24 -15.58
C GLY A 697 16.83 -22.19 -16.69
N THR A 698 16.67 -22.69 -17.91
CA THR A 698 16.42 -21.89 -19.11
C THR A 698 15.16 -22.39 -19.79
N LEU A 699 14.26 -21.46 -20.14
CA LEU A 699 13.06 -21.70 -20.93
C LEU A 699 13.38 -21.40 -22.41
N GLU A 700 13.19 -22.39 -23.27
CA GLU A 700 13.40 -22.28 -24.72
C GLU A 700 12.08 -22.49 -25.46
N ALA A 701 11.70 -21.54 -26.32
CA ALA A 701 10.59 -21.70 -27.24
C ALA A 701 11.05 -22.41 -28.52
N HIS A 702 10.37 -23.51 -28.85
CA HIS A 702 10.61 -24.32 -30.04
C HIS A 702 9.42 -24.25 -31.00
N ALA A 703 9.33 -25.19 -31.96
CA ALA A 703 8.33 -25.11 -33.02
C ALA A 703 6.91 -25.28 -32.49
N ASN A 704 6.64 -26.25 -31.61
CA ASN A 704 5.28 -26.58 -31.13
C ASN A 704 5.13 -26.50 -29.60
N GLY A 705 6.08 -25.91 -28.89
CA GLY A 705 6.03 -25.82 -27.43
C GLY A 705 7.27 -25.16 -26.82
N PHE A 706 7.25 -25.04 -25.50
CA PHE A 706 8.37 -24.64 -24.68
C PHE A 706 9.08 -25.84 -24.05
N ARG A 707 10.39 -25.70 -23.84
CA ARG A 707 11.17 -26.61 -23.00
C ARG A 707 11.85 -25.82 -21.90
N TYR A 708 11.58 -26.20 -20.66
CA TYR A 708 12.39 -25.81 -19.52
C TYR A 708 13.40 -26.90 -19.22
N SER A 709 14.66 -26.52 -19.03
CA SER A 709 15.71 -27.45 -18.61
C SER A 709 16.70 -26.79 -17.66
N THR A 710 17.18 -27.56 -16.68
CA THR A 710 18.32 -27.16 -15.83
C THR A 710 19.60 -27.86 -16.28
N SER A 711 20.70 -27.65 -15.56
CA SER A 711 21.94 -28.41 -15.78
C SER A 711 21.78 -29.91 -15.54
N ARG A 712 20.71 -30.33 -14.86
CA ARG A 712 20.39 -31.73 -14.59
C ARG A 712 19.45 -32.29 -15.68
N PRO A 713 19.78 -33.44 -16.28
CA PRO A 713 18.99 -34.00 -17.38
C PRO A 713 17.60 -34.52 -16.95
N ASP A 714 17.42 -34.84 -15.67
CA ASP A 714 16.17 -35.29 -15.04
C ASP A 714 15.21 -34.12 -14.71
N GLU A 715 15.69 -32.88 -14.68
CA GLU A 715 14.88 -31.68 -14.42
C GLU A 715 14.51 -30.99 -15.75
N ARG A 716 13.62 -31.65 -16.51
CA ARG A 716 13.11 -31.15 -17.79
C ARG A 716 11.59 -31.20 -17.84
N VAL A 717 10.99 -30.13 -18.37
CA VAL A 717 9.54 -30.03 -18.59
C VAL A 717 9.29 -29.47 -19.97
N ASP A 718 8.42 -30.15 -20.72
CA ASP A 718 7.96 -29.71 -22.03
C ASP A 718 6.51 -29.24 -21.91
N VAL A 719 6.22 -28.01 -22.34
CA VAL A 719 4.88 -27.41 -22.35
C VAL A 719 4.47 -27.16 -23.80
N MET A 720 3.54 -27.97 -24.29
CA MET A 720 3.09 -27.90 -25.69
C MET A 720 2.15 -26.71 -25.91
N PHE A 721 2.29 -25.98 -27.01
CA PHE A 721 1.42 -24.82 -27.33
C PHE A 721 -0.06 -25.22 -27.36
N ALA A 722 -0.39 -26.35 -27.97
CA ALA A 722 -1.75 -26.86 -28.05
C ALA A 722 -2.39 -27.23 -26.70
N ASN A 723 -1.58 -27.34 -25.63
CA ASN A 723 -2.08 -27.64 -24.29
C ASN A 723 -2.18 -26.39 -23.39
N ILE A 724 -1.66 -25.23 -23.85
CA ILE A 724 -1.78 -23.97 -23.12
C ILE A 724 -3.19 -23.44 -23.34
N LYS A 725 -3.91 -23.22 -22.25
CA LYS A 725 -5.22 -22.57 -22.26
C LYS A 725 -5.06 -21.07 -22.10
N HIS A 726 -4.28 -20.65 -21.11
CA HIS A 726 -3.97 -19.24 -20.84
C HIS A 726 -2.48 -19.07 -20.57
N ALA A 727 -1.89 -18.02 -21.13
CA ALA A 727 -0.52 -17.62 -20.87
C ALA A 727 -0.53 -16.21 -20.28
N PHE A 728 0.13 -16.01 -19.15
CA PHE A 728 0.20 -14.72 -18.48
C PHE A 728 1.63 -14.23 -18.38
N PHE A 729 1.81 -12.93 -18.57
CA PHE A 729 3.04 -12.24 -18.24
C PHE A 729 2.75 -11.16 -17.19
N GLN A 730 3.42 -11.23 -16.04
CA GLN A 730 3.27 -10.24 -14.98
C GLN A 730 4.64 -9.62 -14.65
N PRO A 731 4.86 -8.34 -14.99
CA PRO A 731 6.07 -7.62 -14.61
C PRO A 731 6.11 -7.39 -13.10
N ALA A 732 7.31 -7.37 -12.52
CA ALA A 732 7.45 -6.97 -11.13
C ALA A 732 7.28 -5.45 -11.02
N GLU A 733 6.22 -5.00 -10.39
CA GLU A 733 5.99 -3.59 -10.07
C GLU A 733 6.02 -3.36 -8.57
N ARG A 734 5.12 -4.02 -7.84
CA ARG A 734 5.07 -4.00 -6.37
C ARG A 734 5.43 -5.36 -5.77
N GLU A 735 5.53 -6.39 -6.60
CA GLU A 735 5.87 -7.77 -6.22
C GLU A 735 7.37 -8.03 -6.24
N MET A 736 7.74 -9.09 -5.54
CA MET A 736 9.12 -9.56 -5.43
C MET A 736 9.58 -10.38 -6.65
N ILE A 737 8.67 -10.74 -7.57
CA ILE A 737 8.94 -11.64 -8.69
C ILE A 737 8.39 -11.11 -10.02
N THR A 738 9.16 -11.30 -11.09
CA THR A 738 8.69 -11.19 -12.48
C THR A 738 8.41 -12.59 -12.99
N LEU A 739 7.22 -12.84 -13.57
CA LEU A 739 6.78 -14.20 -13.88
C LEU A 739 6.13 -14.35 -15.26
N LEU A 740 6.21 -15.58 -15.78
CA LEU A 740 5.42 -16.14 -16.86
C LEU A 740 4.62 -17.32 -16.31
N HIS A 741 3.30 -17.30 -16.46
CA HIS A 741 2.43 -18.38 -15.98
C HIS A 741 1.71 -19.04 -17.15
N PHE A 742 1.67 -20.36 -17.17
CA PHE A 742 0.93 -21.14 -18.14
C PHE A 742 -0.11 -21.99 -17.43
N HIS A 743 -1.37 -21.72 -17.70
CA HIS A 743 -2.50 -22.54 -17.29
C HIS A 743 -2.87 -23.48 -18.43
N LEU A 744 -2.90 -24.79 -18.17
CA LEU A 744 -3.02 -25.82 -19.19
C LEU A 744 -4.43 -26.43 -19.25
N HIS A 745 -4.85 -26.85 -20.44
CA HIS A 745 -6.08 -27.64 -20.61
C HIS A 745 -5.98 -28.98 -19.87
N ASN A 746 -4.90 -29.72 -20.14
CA ASN A 746 -4.64 -31.03 -19.56
C ASN A 746 -3.48 -30.97 -18.57
N HIS A 747 -3.60 -31.75 -17.49
CA HIS A 747 -2.54 -31.89 -16.50
C HIS A 747 -1.28 -32.47 -17.14
N ILE A 748 -0.13 -31.95 -16.73
CA ILE A 748 1.18 -32.52 -17.05
C ILE A 748 1.92 -32.88 -15.76
N MET A 749 2.98 -33.67 -15.88
CA MET A 749 3.87 -33.96 -14.75
C MET A 749 5.04 -33.00 -14.75
N VAL A 750 5.22 -32.32 -13.63
CA VAL A 750 6.42 -31.54 -13.32
C VAL A 750 7.12 -32.23 -12.17
N GLY A 751 8.19 -32.98 -12.48
CA GLY A 751 8.79 -33.93 -11.54
C GLY A 751 7.80 -35.00 -11.10
N ASN A 752 7.41 -34.97 -9.83
CA ASN A 752 6.45 -35.92 -9.24
C ASN A 752 5.07 -35.30 -8.99
N LYS A 753 4.85 -34.02 -9.34
CA LYS A 753 3.56 -33.36 -9.13
C LYS A 753 2.79 -33.28 -10.44
N LYS A 754 1.54 -33.76 -10.42
CA LYS A 754 0.55 -33.53 -11.47
C LYS A 754 -0.02 -32.12 -11.31
N THR A 755 0.09 -31.27 -12.33
CA THR A 755 -0.37 -29.87 -12.27
C THR A 755 -0.97 -29.42 -13.61
N LYS A 756 -1.91 -28.47 -13.57
CA LYS A 756 -2.33 -27.67 -14.73
C LYS A 756 -1.59 -26.35 -14.83
N ASP A 757 -1.01 -25.89 -13.73
CA ASP A 757 -0.36 -24.59 -13.63
C ASP A 757 1.15 -24.76 -13.57
N VAL A 758 1.83 -24.10 -14.50
CA VAL A 758 3.29 -24.08 -14.58
C VAL A 758 3.76 -22.64 -14.68
N GLN A 759 4.53 -22.20 -13.70
CA GLN A 759 5.03 -20.84 -13.61
C GLN A 759 6.55 -20.80 -13.69
N PHE A 760 7.09 -19.86 -14.45
CA PHE A 760 8.50 -19.54 -14.54
C PHE A 760 8.73 -18.13 -14.02
N TYR A 761 9.66 -17.92 -13.10
CA TYR A 761 9.82 -16.62 -12.45
C TYR A 761 11.27 -16.30 -12.07
N VAL A 762 11.55 -15.01 -11.87
CA VAL A 762 12.81 -14.49 -11.32
C VAL A 762 12.50 -13.62 -10.11
N GLU A 763 13.27 -13.80 -9.03
CA GLU A 763 13.21 -12.94 -7.84
C GLU A 763 14.04 -11.67 -8.10
N VAL A 764 13.37 -10.51 -7.97
CA VAL A 764 13.91 -9.20 -8.35
C VAL A 764 14.32 -8.36 -7.16
N MET A 765 13.87 -8.71 -5.96
CA MET A 765 14.31 -8.12 -4.69
C MET A 765 15.00 -9.19 -3.83
N ASP A 766 16.19 -8.89 -3.32
CA ASP A 766 16.86 -9.73 -2.33
C ASP A 766 16.29 -9.40 -0.95
N VAL A 767 15.89 -10.42 -0.17
CA VAL A 767 15.57 -10.22 1.24
C VAL A 767 16.89 -9.87 1.94
N VAL A 768 17.18 -8.57 2.07
CA VAL A 768 18.37 -8.10 2.80
C VAL A 768 18.14 -8.38 4.29
N GLN A 769 18.42 -9.61 4.72
CA GLN A 769 18.65 -9.94 6.13
C GLN A 769 20.00 -9.37 6.55
N THR A 770 20.09 -8.04 6.67
CA THR A 770 21.18 -7.44 7.43
C THR A 770 20.96 -7.74 8.91
N LEU A 771 21.61 -8.82 9.38
CA LEU A 771 21.99 -9.00 10.79
C LEU A 771 22.84 -7.80 11.21
N GLY A 772 22.21 -6.76 11.74
CA GLY A 772 22.87 -5.55 12.18
C GLY A 772 21.91 -4.39 12.35
N GLY A 773 21.07 -4.46 13.39
CA GLY A 773 20.30 -3.32 13.86
C GLY A 773 21.23 -2.18 14.25
N GLY A 774 21.32 -1.16 13.41
CA GLY A 774 22.09 0.05 13.65
C GLY A 774 21.73 1.08 12.61
N LYS A 775 21.03 2.14 13.05
CA LYS A 775 20.68 3.38 12.32
C LYS A 775 21.51 3.58 11.03
N ARG A 776 20.95 3.19 9.88
CA ARG A 776 21.41 3.67 8.57
C ARG A 776 20.39 4.70 8.09
N SER A 777 20.91 5.81 7.59
CA SER A 777 20.15 6.99 7.19
C SER A 777 19.92 6.90 5.69
N ALA A 778 18.69 7.08 5.23
CA ALA A 778 18.28 7.07 3.82
C ALA A 778 18.96 8.10 2.87
N TYR A 779 20.03 8.76 3.36
CA TYR A 779 20.89 9.69 2.62
C TYR A 779 22.34 9.18 2.56
N ASP A 780 22.57 7.91 2.91
CA ASP A 780 23.85 7.26 2.68
C ASP A 780 24.01 7.06 1.16
N PRO A 781 25.04 7.64 0.51
CA PRO A 781 25.29 7.44 -0.91
C PRO A 781 25.33 5.96 -1.30
N ASP A 782 25.79 5.10 -0.39
CA ASP A 782 25.88 3.65 -0.61
C ASP A 782 24.49 2.98 -0.65
N GLU A 783 23.51 3.47 0.14
CA GLU A 783 22.13 2.98 0.17
C GLU A 783 21.34 3.44 -1.06
N VAL A 784 21.54 4.70 -1.49
CA VAL A 784 20.94 5.23 -2.73
C VAL A 784 21.51 4.53 -3.96
N GLU A 785 22.81 4.23 -3.98
CA GLU A 785 23.44 3.45 -5.05
C GLU A 785 22.96 1.98 -5.06
N GLU A 786 22.72 1.39 -3.90
CA GLU A 786 22.13 0.05 -3.77
C GLU A 786 20.68 0.03 -4.27
N GLU A 787 19.85 0.99 -3.87
CA GLU A 787 18.47 1.12 -4.34
C GLU A 787 18.41 1.39 -5.86
N GLN A 788 19.31 2.20 -6.41
CA GLN A 788 19.39 2.43 -7.85
C GLN A 788 19.83 1.16 -8.60
N ARG A 789 20.79 0.40 -8.08
CA ARG A 789 21.21 -0.90 -8.65
C ARG A 789 20.06 -1.91 -8.63
N GLU A 790 19.24 -1.93 -7.58
CA GLU A 790 18.05 -2.77 -7.51
C GLU A 790 17.00 -2.37 -8.54
N ARG A 791 16.72 -1.06 -8.69
CA ARG A 791 15.80 -0.57 -9.74
C ARG A 791 16.31 -0.91 -11.15
N ASP A 792 17.59 -0.71 -11.42
CA ASP A 792 18.18 -1.00 -12.73
C ASP A 792 18.16 -2.51 -13.03
N ARG A 793 18.44 -3.36 -12.02
CA ARG A 793 18.32 -4.83 -12.14
C ARG A 793 16.88 -5.24 -12.43
N LYS A 794 15.91 -4.67 -11.71
CA LYS A 794 14.48 -4.93 -11.89
C LYS A 794 13.99 -4.54 -13.29
N ASN A 795 14.31 -3.33 -13.72
CA ASN A 795 13.94 -2.84 -15.05
C ASN A 795 14.55 -3.69 -16.16
N LYS A 796 15.81 -4.13 -15.97
CA LYS A 796 16.47 -5.04 -16.92
C LYS A 796 15.76 -6.38 -17.01
N ILE A 797 15.42 -7.01 -15.88
CA ILE A 797 14.71 -8.30 -15.85
C ILE A 797 13.33 -8.18 -16.51
N ASN A 798 12.55 -7.15 -16.17
CA ASN A 798 11.25 -6.90 -16.80
C ASN A 798 11.39 -6.72 -18.33
N MET A 799 12.40 -5.98 -18.79
CA MET A 799 12.68 -5.80 -20.21
C MET A 799 13.08 -7.11 -20.91
N ASP A 800 13.88 -7.96 -20.27
CA ASP A 800 14.27 -9.26 -20.82
C ASP A 800 13.06 -10.20 -20.98
N PHE A 801 12.15 -10.21 -20.00
CA PHE A 801 10.88 -10.95 -20.10
C PHE A 801 9.97 -10.38 -21.19
N GLN A 802 9.77 -9.06 -21.24
CA GLN A 802 8.98 -8.41 -22.29
C GLN A 802 9.51 -8.72 -23.69
N ASN A 803 10.84 -8.68 -23.87
CA ASN A 803 11.48 -9.05 -25.13
C ASN A 803 11.26 -10.52 -25.50
N PHE A 804 11.26 -11.42 -24.50
CA PHE A 804 10.93 -12.83 -24.72
C PHE A 804 9.46 -12.98 -25.16
N VAL A 805 8.53 -12.37 -24.42
CA VAL A 805 7.08 -12.39 -24.70
C VAL A 805 6.77 -11.87 -26.10
N ASN A 806 7.30 -10.70 -26.48
CA ASN A 806 7.08 -10.12 -27.79
C ASN A 806 7.54 -11.06 -28.92
N ARG A 807 8.72 -11.69 -28.78
CA ARG A 807 9.25 -12.62 -29.79
C ARG A 807 8.45 -13.92 -29.88
N VAL A 808 7.83 -14.35 -28.78
CA VAL A 808 6.97 -15.53 -28.77
C VAL A 808 5.59 -15.20 -29.36
N ASN A 809 5.03 -14.03 -29.08
CA ASN A 809 3.83 -13.53 -29.75
C ASN A 809 4.04 -13.43 -31.28
N ASP A 810 5.20 -12.97 -31.73
CA ASP A 810 5.58 -12.99 -33.17
C ASP A 810 5.61 -14.42 -33.75
N LEU A 811 6.01 -15.42 -32.94
CA LEU A 811 6.01 -16.82 -33.34
C LEU A 811 4.57 -17.35 -33.45
N TRP A 812 3.72 -17.06 -32.47
CA TRP A 812 2.29 -17.45 -32.46
C TRP A 812 1.47 -16.74 -33.53
N GLY A 813 1.86 -15.54 -33.95
CA GLY A 813 1.23 -14.80 -35.07
C GLY A 813 1.44 -15.44 -36.46
N GLN A 814 2.28 -16.48 -36.57
CA GLN A 814 2.47 -17.20 -37.83
C GLN A 814 1.21 -18.00 -38.20
N THR A 815 0.94 -18.15 -39.51
CA THR A 815 -0.28 -18.79 -40.03
C THR A 815 -0.51 -20.21 -39.52
N GLN A 816 0.55 -20.90 -39.09
CA GLN A 816 0.51 -22.25 -38.54
C GLN A 816 -0.05 -22.34 -37.11
N PHE A 817 -0.02 -21.24 -36.33
CA PHE A 817 -0.49 -21.21 -34.93
C PHE A 817 -1.69 -20.29 -34.72
N LYS A 818 -2.13 -19.57 -35.75
CA LYS A 818 -3.32 -18.70 -35.69
C LYS A 818 -4.60 -19.42 -35.25
N SER A 819 -4.69 -20.74 -35.42
CA SER A 819 -5.82 -21.55 -34.95
C SER A 819 -5.84 -21.80 -33.44
N LEU A 820 -4.72 -21.55 -32.74
CA LEU A 820 -4.61 -21.77 -31.30
C LEU A 820 -4.98 -20.53 -30.47
N ASP A 821 -5.07 -19.35 -31.11
CA ASP A 821 -5.44 -18.08 -30.48
C ASP A 821 -4.67 -17.79 -29.18
N LEU A 822 -3.35 -18.04 -29.20
CA LEU A 822 -2.49 -17.87 -28.04
C LEU A 822 -1.93 -16.45 -27.99
N GLU A 823 -2.12 -15.79 -26.86
CA GLU A 823 -1.47 -14.53 -26.52
C GLU A 823 -1.05 -14.51 -25.05
N PHE A 824 -0.11 -13.64 -24.73
CA PHE A 824 0.25 -13.36 -23.34
C PHE A 824 -0.65 -12.26 -22.79
N ASP A 825 -1.55 -12.66 -21.89
CA ASP A 825 -2.44 -11.75 -21.17
C ASP A 825 -1.68 -11.08 -20.00
N GLN A 826 -2.03 -9.83 -19.68
CA GLN A 826 -1.40 -9.04 -18.63
C GLN A 826 -2.44 -8.61 -17.59
N PRO A 827 -2.19 -8.81 -16.28
CA PRO A 827 -3.13 -8.40 -15.25
C PRO A 827 -3.37 -6.88 -15.20
N PHE A 828 -4.64 -6.46 -15.25
CA PHE A 828 -5.07 -5.07 -15.11
C PHE A 828 -5.11 -4.67 -13.64
N ARG A 829 -3.96 -4.24 -13.12
CA ARG A 829 -3.80 -3.92 -11.70
C ARG A 829 -4.79 -2.91 -11.15
N ASP A 830 -5.20 -1.94 -11.95
CA ASP A 830 -6.12 -0.86 -11.53
C ASP A 830 -7.52 -1.39 -11.21
N LEU A 831 -7.89 -2.54 -11.78
CA LEU A 831 -9.15 -3.26 -11.51
C LEU A 831 -8.97 -4.38 -10.46
N GLY A 832 -7.77 -4.52 -9.88
CA GLY A 832 -7.48 -5.56 -8.89
C GLY A 832 -8.00 -5.20 -7.50
N PHE A 833 -8.37 -6.23 -6.74
CA PHE A 833 -8.92 -6.09 -5.39
C PHE A 833 -8.29 -7.11 -4.43
N HIS A 834 -8.34 -6.80 -3.13
CA HIS A 834 -7.89 -7.73 -2.10
C HIS A 834 -9.05 -8.64 -1.68
N GLY A 835 -8.76 -9.94 -1.55
CA GLY A 835 -9.73 -10.94 -1.09
C GLY A 835 -9.01 -12.19 -0.59
N VAL A 836 -9.76 -13.15 -0.04
CA VAL A 836 -9.25 -14.42 0.46
C VAL A 836 -9.79 -15.54 -0.45
N PRO A 837 -9.08 -15.90 -1.53
CA PRO A 837 -9.51 -16.98 -2.43
C PRO A 837 -9.27 -18.38 -1.84
N HIS A 838 -8.37 -18.48 -0.86
CA HIS A 838 -7.97 -19.71 -0.21
C HIS A 838 -7.87 -19.50 1.31
N LYS A 839 -6.65 -19.46 1.89
CA LYS A 839 -6.44 -19.31 3.34
C LYS A 839 -5.88 -17.96 3.77
N ALA A 840 -5.40 -17.16 2.81
CA ALA A 840 -4.73 -15.89 3.08
C ALA A 840 -5.29 -14.80 2.16
N SER A 841 -5.20 -13.55 2.62
CA SER A 841 -5.56 -12.40 1.80
C SER A 841 -4.52 -12.20 0.70
N ALA A 842 -4.98 -12.21 -0.54
CA ALA A 842 -4.18 -12.03 -1.73
C ALA A 842 -4.76 -10.90 -2.60
N PHE A 843 -3.93 -10.36 -3.48
CA PHE A 843 -4.34 -9.36 -4.46
C PHE A 843 -4.77 -10.07 -5.74
N ILE A 844 -6.08 -10.11 -5.99
CA ILE A 844 -6.69 -10.78 -7.14
C ILE A 844 -6.89 -9.73 -8.22
N VAL A 845 -6.52 -10.06 -9.45
CA VAL A 845 -6.48 -9.10 -10.55
C VAL A 845 -7.18 -9.68 -11.78
N PRO A 846 -8.09 -8.94 -12.42
CA PRO A 846 -8.64 -9.35 -13.69
C PRO A 846 -7.64 -9.14 -14.84
N THR A 847 -7.80 -9.92 -15.88
CA THR A 847 -7.07 -9.87 -17.16
C THR A 847 -8.11 -9.77 -18.28
N SER A 848 -7.69 -9.76 -19.55
CA SER A 848 -8.66 -9.67 -20.66
C SER A 848 -9.66 -10.83 -20.68
N SER A 849 -9.24 -12.01 -20.21
CA SER A 849 -10.00 -13.25 -20.35
C SER A 849 -10.19 -14.04 -19.05
N CYS A 850 -9.48 -13.67 -17.97
CA CYS A 850 -9.43 -14.41 -16.71
C CYS A 850 -9.44 -13.50 -15.47
N LEU A 851 -9.85 -14.04 -14.33
CA LEU A 851 -9.57 -13.51 -13.00
C LEU A 851 -8.43 -14.33 -12.37
N VAL A 852 -7.34 -13.68 -11.96
CA VAL A 852 -6.10 -14.38 -11.56
C VAL A 852 -5.47 -13.90 -10.26
N GLU A 853 -4.80 -14.82 -9.58
CA GLU A 853 -3.83 -14.59 -8.51
C GLU A 853 -2.64 -15.53 -8.78
N LEU A 854 -1.49 -14.95 -9.12
CA LEU A 854 -0.33 -15.68 -9.65
C LEU A 854 0.90 -15.57 -8.75
N ILE A 855 0.84 -14.88 -7.61
CA ILE A 855 2.02 -14.59 -6.79
C ILE A 855 2.22 -15.68 -5.74
N GLU A 856 1.15 -16.05 -5.05
CA GLU A 856 1.14 -17.07 -4.02
C GLU A 856 0.60 -18.39 -4.57
N THR A 857 0.97 -19.49 -3.91
CA THR A 857 0.44 -20.82 -4.25
C THR A 857 -0.49 -21.28 -3.13
N PRO A 858 -1.66 -21.87 -3.43
CA PRO A 858 -2.13 -22.27 -4.75
C PRO A 858 -2.62 -21.09 -5.62
N PHE A 859 -2.30 -21.16 -6.91
CA PHE A 859 -2.65 -20.11 -7.88
C PHE A 859 -4.15 -20.12 -8.18
N VAL A 860 -4.71 -18.93 -8.41
CA VAL A 860 -6.09 -18.76 -8.87
C VAL A 860 -6.06 -18.39 -10.34
N VAL A 861 -6.70 -19.20 -11.19
CA VAL A 861 -6.93 -18.90 -12.60
C VAL A 861 -8.35 -19.28 -12.96
N ILE A 862 -9.21 -18.27 -13.12
CA ILE A 862 -10.63 -18.45 -13.42
C ILE A 862 -10.89 -17.85 -14.80
N THR A 863 -11.32 -18.69 -15.74
CA THR A 863 -11.68 -18.23 -17.10
C THR A 863 -13.07 -17.60 -17.09
N LEU A 864 -13.20 -16.34 -17.53
CA LEU A 864 -14.48 -15.61 -17.48
C LEU A 864 -15.55 -16.30 -18.33
N ASN A 865 -15.18 -16.88 -19.48
CA ASN A 865 -16.08 -17.63 -20.35
C ASN A 865 -16.66 -18.92 -19.72
N GLU A 866 -16.08 -19.41 -18.62
CA GLU A 866 -16.57 -20.60 -17.89
C GLU A 866 -17.49 -20.24 -16.71
N ILE A 867 -17.68 -18.96 -16.43
CA ILE A 867 -18.57 -18.46 -15.38
C ILE A 867 -20.01 -18.48 -15.92
N GLU A 868 -20.93 -19.03 -15.13
CA GLU A 868 -22.37 -18.95 -15.39
C GLU A 868 -22.94 -17.67 -14.78
N ILE A 869 -22.80 -17.52 -13.45
CA ILE A 869 -23.22 -16.35 -12.68
C ILE A 869 -22.24 -16.05 -11.54
N VAL A 870 -22.30 -14.84 -11.01
CA VAL A 870 -21.59 -14.43 -9.79
C VAL A 870 -22.59 -14.02 -8.72
N ASN A 871 -22.39 -14.45 -7.48
CA ASN A 871 -23.21 -14.02 -6.35
C ASN A 871 -22.35 -13.27 -5.34
N LEU A 872 -22.67 -12.01 -5.09
CA LEU A 872 -22.05 -11.16 -4.09
C LEU A 872 -22.79 -11.39 -2.76
N GLU A 873 -22.17 -12.13 -1.86
CA GLU A 873 -22.74 -12.55 -0.58
C GLU A 873 -22.35 -11.58 0.54
N ARG A 874 -23.20 -11.48 1.57
CA ARG A 874 -23.04 -10.55 2.72
C ARG A 874 -23.01 -9.08 2.33
N VAL A 875 -23.61 -8.73 1.19
CA VAL A 875 -23.79 -7.33 0.80
C VAL A 875 -24.93 -6.73 1.63
N GLY A 876 -24.61 -5.81 2.54
CA GLY A 876 -25.58 -5.19 3.43
C GLY A 876 -25.06 -3.95 4.15
N LEU A 877 -25.97 -3.07 4.55
CA LEU A 877 -25.67 -1.83 5.25
C LEU A 877 -24.95 -2.11 6.59
N GLY A 878 -23.67 -1.73 6.68
CA GLY A 878 -22.86 -1.84 7.90
C GLY A 878 -21.78 -2.92 7.88
N GLN A 879 -21.74 -3.80 6.87
CA GLN A 879 -20.64 -4.76 6.72
C GLN A 879 -19.42 -4.11 6.03
N LYS A 880 -18.24 -4.30 6.61
CA LYS A 880 -16.97 -3.78 6.06
C LYS A 880 -16.44 -4.64 4.92
N ASN A 881 -16.78 -5.92 4.92
CA ASN A 881 -16.34 -6.90 3.93
C ASN A 881 -17.55 -7.68 3.43
N PHE A 882 -17.50 -8.14 2.19
CA PHE A 882 -18.46 -9.03 1.55
C PHE A 882 -17.73 -10.22 0.92
N ASP A 883 -18.45 -11.26 0.51
CA ASP A 883 -17.88 -12.43 -0.19
C ASP A 883 -18.37 -12.48 -1.64
N MET A 884 -17.62 -13.16 -2.49
CA MET A 884 -17.99 -13.39 -3.88
C MET A 884 -17.95 -14.88 -4.19
N THR A 885 -19.09 -15.45 -4.58
CA THR A 885 -19.20 -16.81 -5.07
C THR A 885 -19.32 -16.83 -6.59
N ILE A 886 -18.42 -17.54 -7.26
CA ILE A 886 -18.41 -17.75 -8.71
C ILE A 886 -18.99 -19.13 -9.01
N VAL A 887 -20.11 -19.14 -9.74
CA VAL A 887 -20.78 -20.36 -10.21
C VAL A 887 -20.33 -20.66 -11.64
N PHE A 888 -19.88 -21.88 -11.90
CA PHE A 888 -19.40 -22.30 -13.21
C PHE A 888 -20.53 -22.85 -14.09
N LYS A 889 -20.34 -22.78 -15.41
CA LYS A 889 -21.23 -23.41 -16.42
C LYS A 889 -21.36 -24.92 -16.27
N ASP A 890 -20.33 -25.57 -15.72
CA ASP A 890 -20.35 -26.98 -15.36
C ASP A 890 -20.79 -27.14 -13.91
N PHE A 891 -22.08 -27.45 -13.69
CA PHE A 891 -22.66 -27.61 -12.34
C PHE A 891 -22.11 -28.82 -11.56
N LYS A 892 -21.30 -29.69 -12.20
CA LYS A 892 -20.57 -30.76 -11.49
C LYS A 892 -19.30 -30.24 -10.81
N ARG A 893 -18.83 -29.06 -11.21
CA ARG A 893 -17.68 -28.38 -10.59
C ARG A 893 -18.16 -27.60 -9.37
N ASP A 894 -17.49 -27.79 -8.24
CA ASP A 894 -17.74 -26.99 -7.03
C ASP A 894 -17.55 -25.48 -7.33
N VAL A 895 -18.40 -24.65 -6.71
CA VAL A 895 -18.31 -23.18 -6.81
C VAL A 895 -16.98 -22.67 -6.24
N PHE A 896 -16.49 -21.55 -6.77
CA PHE A 896 -15.30 -20.90 -6.25
C PHE A 896 -15.67 -19.70 -5.39
N ARG A 897 -15.14 -19.63 -4.16
CA ARG A 897 -15.44 -18.56 -3.22
C ARG A 897 -14.23 -17.68 -2.98
N ILE A 898 -14.45 -16.38 -2.93
CA ILE A 898 -13.48 -15.38 -2.53
C ILE A 898 -14.06 -14.63 -1.33
N ASP A 899 -13.46 -14.85 -0.17
CA ASP A 899 -13.98 -14.34 1.08
C ASP A 899 -13.35 -12.98 1.45
N SER A 900 -14.02 -12.23 2.33
CA SER A 900 -13.48 -11.03 2.97
C SER A 900 -12.98 -9.94 2.01
N ILE A 901 -13.74 -9.67 0.95
CA ILE A 901 -13.49 -8.58 0.01
C ILE A 901 -13.92 -7.25 0.65
N PRO A 902 -13.07 -6.20 0.70
CA PRO A 902 -13.45 -4.91 1.25
C PRO A 902 -14.63 -4.29 0.49
N SER A 903 -15.62 -3.75 1.20
CA SER A 903 -16.81 -3.13 0.61
C SER A 903 -16.51 -1.94 -0.29
N THR A 904 -15.34 -1.30 -0.13
CA THR A 904 -14.85 -0.25 -1.04
C THR A 904 -14.59 -0.75 -2.46
N SER A 905 -14.43 -2.06 -2.66
CA SER A 905 -14.19 -2.67 -3.98
C SER A 905 -15.49 -3.17 -4.63
N LEU A 906 -16.64 -3.03 -3.96
CA LEU A 906 -17.93 -3.56 -4.41
C LEU A 906 -18.35 -2.95 -5.75
N ASP A 907 -18.35 -1.62 -5.85
CA ASP A 907 -18.80 -0.92 -7.06
C ASP A 907 -17.87 -1.19 -8.25
N GLY A 908 -16.55 -1.22 -8.01
CA GLY A 908 -15.58 -1.59 -9.03
C GLY A 908 -15.72 -3.04 -9.52
N ILE A 909 -16.06 -3.97 -8.63
CA ILE A 909 -16.36 -5.36 -9.01
C ILE A 909 -17.68 -5.45 -9.79
N LYS A 910 -18.73 -4.72 -9.39
CA LYS A 910 -20.01 -4.67 -10.12
C LYS A 910 -19.84 -4.11 -11.53
N GLU A 911 -19.09 -3.03 -11.68
CA GLU A 911 -18.78 -2.42 -12.97
C GLU A 911 -17.95 -3.35 -13.86
N TRP A 912 -16.95 -4.03 -13.28
CA TRP A 912 -16.17 -5.03 -14.00
C TRP A 912 -17.03 -6.22 -14.47
N LEU A 913 -17.92 -6.74 -13.62
CA LEU A 913 -18.83 -7.83 -13.98
C LEU A 913 -19.81 -7.41 -15.08
N ASP A 914 -20.32 -6.17 -15.03
CA ASP A 914 -21.21 -5.63 -16.05
C ASP A 914 -20.50 -5.45 -17.40
N THR A 915 -19.28 -4.89 -17.39
CA THR A 915 -18.45 -4.69 -18.60
C THR A 915 -18.00 -6.02 -19.24
N THR A 916 -17.97 -7.10 -18.46
CA THR A 916 -17.59 -8.45 -18.93
C THR A 916 -18.79 -9.33 -19.29
N ASP A 917 -20.00 -8.75 -19.36
CA ASP A 917 -21.26 -9.44 -19.64
C ASP A 917 -21.54 -10.63 -18.68
N LEU A 918 -21.11 -10.47 -17.42
CA LEU A 918 -21.34 -11.45 -16.36
C LEU A 918 -22.52 -11.01 -15.48
N LYS A 919 -23.56 -11.85 -15.46
CA LYS A 919 -24.71 -11.66 -14.58
C LYS A 919 -24.29 -11.85 -13.13
N TYR A 920 -24.55 -10.85 -12.29
CA TYR A 920 -24.37 -10.95 -10.86
C TYR A 920 -25.68 -10.79 -10.06
N TYR A 921 -25.68 -11.38 -8.86
CA TYR A 921 -26.74 -11.27 -7.85
C TYR A 921 -26.15 -10.78 -6.53
N GLU A 922 -26.99 -10.19 -5.68
CA GLU A 922 -26.62 -9.70 -4.36
C GLU A 922 -27.44 -10.44 -3.31
N SER A 923 -26.75 -11.01 -2.32
CA SER A 923 -27.36 -11.72 -1.21
C SER A 923 -26.85 -11.18 0.12
N ARG A 924 -27.76 -11.03 1.10
CA ARG A 924 -27.41 -10.63 2.47
C ARG A 924 -26.77 -11.76 3.28
N LEU A 925 -26.96 -13.01 2.85
CA LEU A 925 -26.52 -14.22 3.55
C LEU A 925 -25.68 -15.12 2.65
N ASN A 926 -24.87 -15.98 3.27
CA ASN A 926 -24.10 -17.00 2.56
C ASN A 926 -25.02 -18.16 2.17
N LEU A 927 -25.09 -18.49 0.89
CA LEU A 927 -25.94 -19.57 0.38
C LEU A 927 -25.21 -20.91 0.44
N ASN A 928 -25.95 -22.01 0.60
CA ASN A 928 -25.39 -23.35 0.49
C ASN A 928 -25.53 -23.86 -0.96
N TRP A 929 -24.50 -23.62 -1.77
CA TRP A 929 -24.53 -23.90 -3.21
C TRP A 929 -24.59 -25.38 -3.59
N ARG A 930 -24.06 -26.28 -2.76
CA ARG A 930 -24.02 -27.72 -3.10
C ARG A 930 -25.43 -28.34 -3.24
N PRO A 931 -26.35 -28.18 -2.27
CA PRO A 931 -27.74 -28.58 -2.44
C PRO A 931 -28.43 -27.90 -3.62
N ILE A 932 -28.22 -26.59 -3.79
CA ILE A 932 -28.85 -25.80 -4.86
C ILE A 932 -28.47 -26.36 -6.24
N LEU A 933 -27.17 -26.50 -6.52
CA LEU A 933 -26.68 -27.04 -7.79
C LEU A 933 -27.11 -28.49 -8.02
N LYS A 934 -27.22 -29.28 -6.95
CA LYS A 934 -27.73 -30.65 -7.03
C LYS A 934 -29.20 -30.67 -7.42
N THR A 935 -30.05 -29.84 -6.81
CA THR A 935 -31.47 -29.72 -7.18
C THR A 935 -31.64 -29.28 -8.64
N ILE A 936 -30.84 -28.32 -9.11
CA ILE A 936 -30.85 -27.88 -10.52
C ILE A 936 -30.44 -29.01 -11.48
N THR A 937 -29.47 -29.84 -11.07
CA THR A 937 -28.99 -30.97 -11.88
C THR A 937 -29.97 -32.15 -11.88
N ASP A 938 -30.62 -32.41 -10.74
CA ASP A 938 -31.55 -33.53 -10.56
C ASP A 938 -32.93 -33.23 -11.19
N ASP A 939 -33.40 -31.98 -11.16
CA ASP A 939 -34.68 -31.55 -11.73
C ASP A 939 -34.58 -30.22 -12.51
N PRO A 940 -34.07 -30.26 -13.76
CA PRO A 940 -33.90 -29.07 -14.58
C PRO A 940 -35.20 -28.43 -15.04
N GLU A 941 -36.28 -29.20 -15.18
CA GLU A 941 -37.59 -28.72 -15.63
C GLU A 941 -38.21 -27.82 -14.57
N LYS A 942 -38.19 -28.26 -13.31
CA LYS A 942 -38.67 -27.46 -12.18
C LYS A 942 -37.88 -26.16 -11.99
N PHE A 943 -36.56 -26.19 -12.19
CA PHE A 943 -35.74 -24.97 -12.14
C PHE A 943 -36.16 -23.93 -13.18
N ILE A 944 -36.55 -24.37 -14.38
CA ILE A 944 -37.02 -23.47 -15.44
C ILE A 944 -38.43 -22.94 -15.11
N GLU A 945 -39.31 -23.78 -14.56
CA GLU A 945 -40.66 -23.39 -14.12
C GLU A 945 -40.64 -22.35 -12.99
N ASP A 946 -39.69 -22.48 -12.04
CA ASP A 946 -39.51 -21.58 -10.90
C ASP A 946 -38.82 -20.23 -11.25
N GLY A 947 -38.61 -19.94 -12.54
CA GLY A 947 -38.02 -18.68 -13.00
C GLY A 947 -36.49 -18.67 -13.07
N GLY A 948 -35.84 -19.84 -13.06
CA GLY A 948 -34.40 -19.98 -13.21
C GLY A 948 -33.63 -19.33 -12.06
N TRP A 949 -32.69 -18.44 -12.37
CA TRP A 949 -31.87 -17.76 -11.37
C TRP A 949 -32.57 -16.61 -10.63
N GLU A 950 -33.86 -16.33 -10.91
CA GLU A 950 -34.60 -15.22 -10.28
C GLU A 950 -34.84 -15.41 -8.77
N PHE A 951 -34.76 -16.64 -8.23
CA PHE A 951 -34.87 -16.85 -6.77
C PHE A 951 -33.76 -16.15 -5.96
N LEU A 952 -32.66 -15.76 -6.60
CA LEU A 952 -31.56 -14.99 -6.00
C LEU A 952 -31.87 -13.48 -5.93
N ASN A 953 -32.92 -13.01 -6.60
CA ASN A 953 -33.29 -11.61 -6.72
C ASN A 953 -34.27 -11.22 -5.59
N MET A 954 -33.77 -11.15 -4.35
CA MET A 954 -34.63 -10.88 -3.17
C MET A 954 -35.23 -9.46 -3.13
N GLU A 955 -34.81 -8.54 -4.02
CA GLU A 955 -35.35 -7.16 -4.08
C GLU A 955 -36.62 -7.03 -4.92
N ALA A 956 -36.95 -8.01 -5.77
CA ALA A 956 -38.17 -7.96 -6.60
C ALA A 956 -39.45 -8.25 -5.79
N SER A 957 -39.33 -8.81 -4.58
CA SER A 957 -40.49 -9.20 -3.77
C SER A 957 -41.03 -8.09 -2.85
N ASP A 958 -40.39 -6.92 -2.79
CA ASP A 958 -40.78 -5.80 -1.91
C ASP A 958 -41.50 -4.65 -2.65
N SER A 959 -41.79 -4.78 -3.94
CA SER A 959 -42.59 -3.79 -4.69
C SER A 959 -43.73 -4.45 -5.49
N ASP A 960 -44.88 -4.62 -4.83
CA ASP A 960 -46.27 -4.66 -5.39
C ASP A 960 -47.21 -5.69 -4.72
N SER A 961 -47.32 -5.72 -3.39
CA SER A 961 -48.54 -6.25 -2.75
C SER A 961 -48.79 -5.73 -1.35
N ASP A 962 -49.41 -4.55 -1.27
CA ASP A 962 -50.03 -4.02 -0.05
C ASP A 962 -51.39 -4.73 0.17
N ASN A 963 -51.35 -6.04 0.49
CA ASN A 963 -52.40 -6.85 1.15
C ASN A 963 -52.10 -8.36 1.17
N SER A 964 -51.08 -8.79 1.90
CA SER A 964 -51.05 -10.16 2.43
C SER A 964 -50.28 -10.23 3.74
N GLN A 965 -50.98 -10.70 4.77
CA GLN A 965 -50.45 -11.00 6.09
C GLN A 965 -49.25 -11.96 6.01
N GLU A 966 -48.30 -11.76 6.94
CA GLU A 966 -47.27 -12.69 7.42
C GLU A 966 -47.16 -14.02 6.68
N SER A 967 -46.08 -14.20 5.91
CA SER A 967 -45.52 -15.54 5.66
C SER A 967 -43.99 -15.45 5.63
N ASP A 968 -43.44 -15.19 6.81
CA ASP A 968 -42.10 -15.66 7.16
C ASP A 968 -42.14 -17.19 7.18
N HIS A 969 -41.85 -17.81 6.04
CA HIS A 969 -41.59 -19.25 5.95
C HIS A 969 -40.07 -19.50 6.02
N GLY A 970 -39.45 -19.00 7.09
CA GLY A 970 -38.41 -19.76 7.76
C GLY A 970 -38.99 -21.11 8.17
N TYR A 971 -38.45 -22.19 7.61
CA TYR A 971 -38.83 -23.56 7.90
C TYR A 971 -38.64 -23.87 9.39
N GLU A 972 -39.73 -23.90 10.16
CA GLU A 972 -39.78 -24.47 11.52
C GLU A 972 -40.21 -25.95 11.43
N PRO A 973 -39.39 -26.91 11.91
CA PRO A 973 -39.87 -28.27 12.13
C PRO A 973 -40.82 -28.27 13.33
N SER A 974 -42.04 -28.73 13.12
CA SER A 974 -43.06 -28.90 14.15
C SER A 974 -42.59 -29.88 15.23
N ASP A 975 -42.53 -29.39 16.48
CA ASP A 975 -42.10 -30.16 17.65
C ASP A 975 -43.29 -30.42 18.61
N ALA A 976 -43.53 -31.70 18.93
CA ALA A 976 -44.31 -32.27 20.05
C ALA A 976 -44.70 -33.72 19.70
N GLN A 977 -44.31 -34.80 20.39
CA GLN A 977 -43.68 -35.01 21.70
C GLN A 977 -43.14 -36.46 21.71
N SER A 978 -42.01 -36.68 22.40
CA SER A 978 -41.81 -37.69 23.48
C SER A 978 -40.39 -38.25 23.52
N ASP A 979 -39.57 -37.62 24.35
CA ASP A 979 -38.66 -38.21 25.35
C ASP A 979 -37.98 -39.56 25.03
N SER A 980 -36.68 -39.50 24.71
CA SER A 980 -35.57 -40.27 25.33
C SER A 980 -34.47 -40.68 24.34
N GLY A 981 -33.22 -40.33 24.69
CA GLY A 981 -32.02 -41.08 24.28
C GLY A 981 -31.15 -40.44 23.19
N SER A 982 -30.08 -39.79 23.64
CA SER A 982 -28.69 -39.86 23.12
C SER A 982 -28.44 -39.75 21.60
N GLU A 983 -27.67 -38.72 21.20
CA GLU A 983 -26.40 -38.80 20.44
C GLU A 983 -26.17 -37.49 19.65
N GLU A 984 -25.04 -36.83 19.91
CA GLU A 984 -24.52 -35.70 19.14
C GLU A 984 -23.83 -36.22 17.86
N GLU A 985 -24.24 -35.75 16.69
CA GLU A 985 -23.51 -35.92 15.43
C GLU A 985 -23.29 -34.54 14.76
N ASP A 986 -22.06 -34.03 14.93
CA ASP A 986 -21.47 -32.96 14.13
C ASP A 986 -21.15 -33.48 12.71
N ASN A 987 -21.58 -32.74 11.68
CA ASN A 987 -21.26 -33.00 10.27
C ASN A 987 -20.29 -31.94 9.74
N ASP A 988 -19.00 -32.10 10.09
CA ASP A 988 -17.89 -31.40 9.46
C ASP A 988 -17.32 -32.22 8.30
N SER A 989 -17.54 -31.73 7.08
CA SER A 989 -16.92 -32.25 5.87
C SER A 989 -15.62 -31.49 5.59
N ALA A 990 -14.52 -31.92 6.22
CA ALA A 990 -13.18 -31.44 5.93
C ALA A 990 -12.28 -32.57 5.41
N SER A 991 -11.73 -32.33 4.22
CA SER A 991 -10.74 -33.15 3.54
C SER A 991 -9.45 -33.28 4.38
N LEU A 992 -9.06 -34.53 4.61
CA LEU A 992 -7.82 -34.98 5.22
C LEU A 992 -6.55 -34.36 4.58
N VAL A 993 -5.81 -33.58 5.37
CA VAL A 993 -4.34 -33.58 5.37
C VAL A 993 -3.87 -33.55 6.82
N GLU A 994 -3.48 -34.72 7.32
CA GLU A 994 -2.81 -34.89 8.61
C GLU A 994 -1.38 -34.33 8.54
N SER A 995 -1.05 -33.46 9.50
CA SER A 995 0.27 -33.45 10.12
C SER A 995 0.07 -33.45 11.64
N GLU A 996 0.23 -34.64 12.21
CA GLU A 996 0.60 -35.00 13.60
C GLU A 996 1.66 -33.98 14.15
N ASP A 997 1.71 -33.52 15.40
CA ASP A 997 1.33 -34.04 16.73
C ASP A 997 0.89 -32.83 17.62
N GLU A 998 -0.18 -32.86 18.45
CA GLU A 998 -0.37 -33.62 19.72
C GLU A 998 0.70 -33.21 20.78
N ASP A 999 0.42 -32.66 21.98
CA ASP A 999 -0.64 -32.94 22.98
C ASP A 999 -0.65 -31.79 24.04
N GLU A 1000 -1.80 -31.23 24.42
CA GLU A 1000 -2.68 -31.59 25.58
C GLU A 1000 -2.07 -31.18 26.94
N GLU A 1001 -2.76 -30.57 27.93
CA GLU A 1001 -4.16 -30.51 28.39
C GLU A 1001 -4.26 -29.22 29.25
N GLU A 1002 -5.25 -28.34 29.07
CA GLU A 1002 -6.58 -28.34 29.71
C GLU A 1002 -6.60 -28.07 31.24
N SER A 1003 -7.14 -26.92 31.66
CA SER A 1003 -8.34 -26.81 32.52
C SER A 1003 -8.49 -25.43 33.21
N GLU A 1004 -9.66 -24.85 32.94
CA GLU A 1004 -10.60 -24.14 33.84
C GLU A 1004 -10.22 -22.87 34.62
N GLU A 1005 -11.09 -21.88 34.44
CA GLU A 1005 -11.16 -20.61 35.17
C GLU A 1005 -11.59 -20.79 36.64
N VAL A 1006 -10.85 -20.16 37.57
CA VAL A 1006 -11.43 -19.59 38.79
C VAL A 1006 -10.68 -18.31 39.15
N SER A 1007 -11.43 -17.24 39.39
CA SER A 1007 -10.96 -15.94 39.88
C SER A 1007 -10.37 -16.05 41.30
N GLU A 1008 -9.17 -15.51 41.55
CA GLU A 1008 -8.81 -14.84 42.83
C GLU A 1008 -7.73 -13.78 42.54
N GLU A 1009 -7.90 -12.61 43.15
CA GLU A 1009 -6.96 -11.50 43.17
C GLU A 1009 -5.68 -11.92 43.91
N ASP A 1010 -4.52 -11.81 43.28
CA ASP A 1010 -3.24 -11.76 44.00
C ASP A 1010 -2.23 -10.88 43.24
N GLU A 1011 -1.68 -9.90 43.96
CA GLU A 1011 -0.76 -8.89 43.46
C GLU A 1011 0.54 -9.52 42.89
N GLY A 1012 0.72 -9.40 41.58
CA GLY A 1012 1.96 -9.82 40.91
C GLY A 1012 3.18 -9.01 41.37
N LYS A 1013 4.28 -9.70 41.69
CA LYS A 1013 5.56 -9.11 42.07
C LYS A 1013 6.12 -8.19 40.98
N THR A 1014 6.68 -7.06 41.40
CA THR A 1014 7.20 -6.03 40.49
C THR A 1014 8.47 -6.46 39.78
N TRP A 1015 8.70 -5.93 38.57
CA TRP A 1015 9.88 -6.20 37.73
C TRP A 1015 11.23 -6.06 38.46
N GLU A 1016 11.33 -5.15 39.41
CA GLU A 1016 12.52 -4.97 40.27
C GLU A 1016 12.81 -6.19 41.15
N GLU A 1017 11.80 -6.96 41.52
CA GLU A 1017 11.94 -8.14 42.37
C GLU A 1017 12.45 -9.35 41.57
N LEU A 1018 11.98 -9.51 40.32
CA LEU A 1018 12.46 -10.52 39.37
C LEU A 1018 13.91 -10.25 38.91
N GLU A 1019 14.28 -8.98 38.70
CA GLU A 1019 15.64 -8.61 38.29
C GLU A 1019 16.65 -8.82 39.43
N ARG A 1020 16.20 -8.65 40.67
CA ARG A 1020 16.97 -8.94 41.88
C ARG A 1020 17.16 -10.43 42.12
N GLU A 1021 16.17 -11.26 41.76
CA GLU A 1021 16.25 -12.72 41.87
C GLU A 1021 17.16 -13.32 40.78
N ALA A 1022 17.10 -12.81 39.54
CA ALA A 1022 18.01 -13.16 38.46
C ALA A 1022 19.47 -12.77 38.77
N SER A 1023 19.69 -11.57 39.31
CA SER A 1023 21.03 -11.12 39.72
C SER A 1023 21.62 -11.95 40.88
N LYS A 1024 20.78 -12.59 41.69
CA LYS A 1024 21.21 -13.45 42.79
C LYS A 1024 21.56 -14.86 42.30
N ALA A 1025 20.82 -15.38 41.31
CA ALA A 1025 21.11 -16.66 40.66
C ALA A 1025 22.42 -16.64 39.82
N ASP A 1026 22.71 -15.52 39.15
CA ASP A 1026 23.98 -15.33 38.44
C ASP A 1026 25.18 -15.20 39.39
N ARG A 1027 24.94 -14.79 40.64
CA ARG A 1027 25.96 -14.60 41.67
C ARG A 1027 26.24 -15.87 42.49
N GLU A 1028 25.32 -16.84 42.49
CA GLU A 1028 25.48 -18.16 43.12
C GLU A 1028 26.10 -19.22 42.19
N LYS A 1029 26.27 -18.92 40.89
CA LYS A 1029 26.98 -19.77 39.93
C LYS A 1029 28.18 -19.05 39.29
N GLY A 1030 29.22 -18.83 40.08
CA GLY A 1030 30.61 -18.88 39.60
C GLY A 1030 31.23 -20.19 40.11
N ASP A 1031 32.15 -20.89 39.46
CA ASP A 1031 33.16 -20.52 38.49
C ASP A 1031 33.85 -21.84 38.08
N GLU A 1032 33.91 -22.23 36.81
CA GLU A 1032 34.91 -23.21 36.33
C GLU A 1032 35.48 -22.76 34.98
N SER A 1033 36.53 -21.96 35.09
CA SER A 1033 37.79 -22.03 34.34
C SER A 1033 37.72 -22.53 32.88
N ASP A 1034 37.79 -21.60 31.93
CA ASP A 1034 38.47 -21.89 30.66
C ASP A 1034 39.39 -20.73 30.24
N SER A 1035 40.68 -21.08 30.14
CA SER A 1035 41.83 -20.17 30.10
C SER A 1035 41.97 -19.37 28.79
N GLU A 1036 42.50 -18.15 28.89
CA GLU A 1036 42.73 -17.18 27.80
C GLU A 1036 43.60 -17.67 26.61
N ASN A 1037 44.21 -18.86 26.69
CA ASN A 1037 45.01 -19.43 25.61
C ASN A 1037 44.18 -20.03 24.46
N GLU A 1038 42.91 -20.35 24.67
CA GLU A 1038 42.06 -20.91 23.61
C GLU A 1038 41.38 -19.83 22.75
N ARG A 1039 41.15 -18.63 23.31
CA ARG A 1039 40.63 -17.46 22.57
C ARG A 1039 41.62 -16.90 21.55
N LYS A 1040 42.92 -16.93 21.85
CA LYS A 1040 43.99 -16.49 20.91
C LYS A 1040 44.23 -17.45 19.74
N ARG A 1041 43.91 -18.75 19.88
CA ARG A 1041 44.05 -19.73 18.80
C ARG A 1041 42.91 -19.67 17.77
N ARG A 1042 41.73 -19.16 18.16
CA ARG A 1042 40.57 -18.98 17.27
C ARG A 1042 40.58 -17.66 16.49
N GLN A 1043 41.31 -16.63 16.95
CA GLN A 1043 41.46 -15.36 16.20
C GLN A 1043 42.51 -15.40 15.07
N ILE A 1044 43.47 -16.34 15.09
CA ILE A 1044 44.55 -16.42 14.07
C ILE A 1044 44.16 -17.25 12.83
N LYS A 1045 42.97 -17.88 12.78
CA LYS A 1045 42.53 -18.71 11.65
C LYS A 1045 41.49 -18.08 10.70
N THR A 1046 41.11 -16.82 10.91
CA THR A 1046 40.09 -16.15 10.06
C THR A 1046 40.65 -15.08 9.12
N PHE A 1047 41.98 -14.86 9.12
CA PHE A 1047 42.65 -14.03 8.13
C PHE A 1047 43.77 -14.82 7.44
N GLY A 1048 43.47 -15.36 6.26
CA GLY A 1048 44.48 -16.00 5.43
C GLY A 1048 43.92 -16.85 4.30
N LYS A 1049 43.53 -16.20 3.20
CA LYS A 1049 43.64 -16.70 1.81
C LYS A 1049 43.14 -15.64 0.82
N ALA A 1050 43.95 -14.60 0.63
CA ALA A 1050 43.95 -13.81 -0.61
C ALA A 1050 45.37 -13.87 -1.17
N ARG A 1051 45.54 -14.54 -2.32
CA ARG A 1051 46.79 -14.58 -3.05
C ARG A 1051 47.01 -13.24 -3.75
N VAL A 1052 48.20 -12.71 -3.59
CA VAL A 1052 48.78 -11.54 -4.28
C VAL A 1052 48.76 -11.77 -5.81
N PRO A 1053 48.43 -10.75 -6.63
CA PRO A 1053 48.58 -10.82 -8.08
C PRO A 1053 50.02 -10.49 -8.49
N ASP A 1054 50.61 -11.38 -9.27
CA ASP A 1054 51.94 -11.20 -9.87
C ASP A 1054 51.82 -10.37 -11.17
N LYS A 1055 52.67 -9.34 -11.29
CA LYS A 1055 52.84 -8.51 -12.50
C LYS A 1055 53.45 -9.34 -13.63
N ARG A 1056 52.91 -9.22 -14.85
CA ARG A 1056 53.69 -9.48 -16.09
C ARG A 1056 53.43 -8.43 -17.17
N ILE A 1057 54.54 -7.95 -17.75
CA ILE A 1057 54.70 -7.27 -19.04
C ILE A 1057 54.96 -8.35 -20.12
N PRO A 1058 54.71 -8.11 -21.42
CA PRO A 1058 54.23 -9.11 -22.37
C PRO A 1058 55.34 -9.70 -23.27
N SER A 1059 55.14 -10.95 -23.73
CA SER A 1059 55.61 -11.44 -25.04
C SER A 1059 55.22 -12.91 -25.28
N GLY A 1060 54.88 -13.24 -26.53
CA GLY A 1060 55.29 -14.50 -27.16
C GLY A 1060 54.29 -15.66 -27.26
N SER A 1061 53.62 -15.75 -28.42
CA SER A 1061 53.38 -16.95 -29.27
C SER A 1061 52.68 -18.22 -28.74
N LEU A 1062 51.47 -18.47 -29.28
CA LEU A 1062 50.87 -19.69 -29.89
C LEU A 1062 51.67 -21.03 -29.89
N PRO A 1063 51.06 -22.19 -30.28
CA PRO A 1063 49.75 -22.79 -29.94
C PRO A 1063 49.85 -24.33 -29.68
N LYS A 1064 48.75 -25.00 -29.24
CA LYS A 1064 48.19 -26.29 -29.75
C LYS A 1064 47.45 -27.13 -28.69
N ARG A 1065 46.18 -27.45 -29.04
CA ARG A 1065 45.36 -28.64 -28.69
C ARG A 1065 46.16 -29.98 -28.82
N PRO A 1066 45.62 -31.19 -28.48
CA PRO A 1066 44.27 -31.54 -27.98
C PRO A 1066 44.17 -32.70 -26.90
N LYS A 1067 42.93 -32.88 -26.40
CA LYS A 1067 42.15 -34.14 -26.20
C LYS A 1067 42.30 -35.04 -24.95
N PHE A 1068 41.10 -35.25 -24.36
CA PHE A 1068 40.49 -36.46 -23.76
C PHE A 1068 41.11 -37.14 -22.54
N ARG A 1069 40.37 -37.08 -21.42
CA ARG A 1069 39.49 -38.20 -21.03
C ARG A 1069 38.25 -37.67 -20.30
#